data_AF-A0A941DI28-F1
#
_entry.id   AF-A0A941DI28-F1
#
_cell.length_a   1.000
_cell.length_b   1.000
_cell.length_c   1.000
_cell.angle_alpha   90.00
_cell.angle_beta   90.00
_cell.angle_gamma   90.00
#
_symmetry.space_group_name_H-M   'P 1'
#
loop_
_entity.id
_entity.type
_entity.pdbx_description
1 polymer ?
#
loop_
_entity_poly.entity_id
_entity_poly.type
_entity_poly.pdbx_seq_one_letter_code
_entity_poly.pdbx_strand_id
1 'polypeptide(L)'
;YDVTSASNATGGGTNNITTSNAVNVSGTGAAIAGTVGTTPSNGGGAVAVTAGGTFNGTVGNNEQFMSSIPNLNNTTIAGNAADTDTLTLTTAGTVTLNNGATGGNISNIKVLKLANGTNTITYNNSAGFATITGGTGDDTFIPNSALFPMVVNGGNGTDTLVLPATYAATASGSGTFASNVTSFEKLRLTGVTNQTIDMQTLGSYNDVTFSGANGLTLMQMASNSNITLTGAGTAFTISNAAFVGGVNDILNVSLIDGSGAGVSFASTGITASGIETANISINDTQGTPTGAFNNNLTWLGNSVKTINLSGNAGLSLTANSTALTTVNASGITLGNFTWTSNALTGAATITGTNNGTNTVNINAATVAASYAGGSGNDNVAANGTLSNTVVLGSGINSLTLSGSAILGSYTSGAGTNDTITLASATPDISAATVTGFENLNLPSNSTLTATAAQVAQFATGTITAAGTETINLTTAGTFSALSGVEVYNLANGTNNFTSADVAISVIGGTGSDTFNFTANQIANFLTTIDGGSGFDILNIGSTTTQSIDISTKVNSVETVNVAGSTGTASFTMQNGAGYLLSYAKSTGDNTITLGSGGQSFNLTGSSSAPTTITGGAAVDFITLPFSGGASETFIQTGANMSNRTQIDKIANFSATGVDFFKTGVNASIVGSYIIGNENLGTYLTTIANGLSGVLTNTGQVYLITIQTGTAAGTYLFQNTGSINNQFDDADFFVQLIGAFGSISTVNMIA
;
A
#
# COMPACT_ATOMS: atom_id res chain seq x y z
N TYR A 1 100.64 -18.87 33.35
CA TYR A 1 99.43 -19.53 33.86
C TYR A 1 98.88 -20.36 32.72
N ASP A 2 99.00 -21.67 32.89
CA ASP A 2 98.44 -22.68 32.00
C ASP A 2 96.95 -22.83 32.35
N VAL A 3 96.08 -22.63 31.36
CA VAL A 3 94.72 -23.18 31.34
C VAL A 3 94.40 -23.52 29.89
N THR A 4 94.82 -24.70 29.44
CA THR A 4 94.03 -25.47 28.48
C THR A 4 92.64 -25.73 29.07
N SER A 5 91.59 -25.26 28.41
CA SER A 5 90.26 -25.87 28.51
C SER A 5 89.77 -26.27 27.12
N ALA A 6 89.96 -27.55 26.81
CA ALA A 6 89.16 -28.23 25.81
C ALA A 6 87.73 -28.31 26.34
N SER A 7 86.78 -27.80 25.57
CA SER A 7 85.35 -28.09 25.73
C SER A 7 84.90 -28.81 24.46
N ASN A 8 84.93 -30.14 24.53
CA ASN A 8 84.19 -31.01 23.63
C ASN A 8 82.76 -31.07 24.15
N ALA A 9 81.81 -30.47 23.42
CA ALA A 9 80.39 -30.63 23.66
C ALA A 9 79.72 -31.19 22.40
N THR A 10 79.75 -32.51 22.29
CA THR A 10 78.80 -33.28 21.50
C THR A 10 77.42 -33.24 22.17
N GLY A 11 76.43 -32.69 21.47
CA GLY A 11 75.00 -32.98 21.64
C GLY A 11 74.25 -32.23 22.76
N GLY A 12 73.13 -31.61 22.38
CA GLY A 12 72.07 -31.18 23.31
C GLY A 12 71.89 -29.67 23.38
N GLY A 13 70.76 -29.19 22.85
CA GLY A 13 70.40 -27.78 22.83
C GLY A 13 70.26 -27.17 24.22
N THR A 14 71.05 -26.15 24.51
CA THR A 14 70.70 -25.09 25.46
C THR A 14 71.41 -23.82 25.01
N ASN A 15 70.62 -22.83 24.60
CA ASN A 15 71.11 -21.57 24.04
C ASN A 15 71.61 -20.69 25.18
N ASN A 16 72.91 -20.41 25.21
CA ASN A 16 73.55 -19.63 26.28
C ASN A 16 73.39 -18.13 25.97
N ILE A 17 72.41 -17.48 26.60
CA ILE A 17 72.28 -16.01 26.60
C ILE A 17 73.38 -15.47 27.52
N THR A 18 74.48 -14.99 26.94
CA THR A 18 75.46 -14.19 27.69
C THR A 18 75.05 -12.72 27.60
N THR A 19 74.44 -12.19 28.66
CA THR A 19 74.34 -10.74 28.87
C THR A 19 75.72 -10.21 29.27
N SER A 20 76.53 -9.82 28.29
CA SER A 20 77.76 -9.06 28.56
C SER A 20 77.39 -7.59 28.85
N ASN A 21 76.91 -7.34 30.07
CA ASN A 21 77.04 -6.04 30.69
C ASN A 21 78.02 -6.18 31.85
N ALA A 22 79.08 -5.37 31.81
CA ALA A 22 80.21 -5.26 32.74
C ALA A 22 81.44 -6.15 32.45
N VAL A 23 82.19 -5.80 31.39
CA VAL A 23 83.66 -5.87 31.49
C VAL A 23 84.11 -4.59 32.20
N ASN A 24 84.38 -4.69 33.49
CA ASN A 24 84.99 -3.61 34.26
C ASN A 24 86.49 -3.57 33.91
N VAL A 25 86.90 -2.68 33.01
CA VAL A 25 88.32 -2.44 32.73
C VAL A 25 88.81 -1.37 33.72
N SER A 26 89.51 -1.79 34.76
CA SER A 26 90.23 -0.87 35.64
C SER A 26 91.53 -0.42 34.96
N GLY A 27 91.47 0.67 34.20
CA GLY A 27 92.64 1.32 33.62
C GLY A 27 92.28 2.60 32.86
N THR A 28 93.01 3.68 33.10
CA THR A 28 92.76 5.06 32.63
C THR A 28 93.07 5.30 31.13
N GLY A 29 92.91 4.29 30.27
CA GLY A 29 93.07 4.41 28.83
C GLY A 29 91.74 4.72 28.14
N ALA A 30 91.73 5.68 27.21
CA ALA A 30 90.55 6.06 26.43
C ALA A 30 89.88 4.82 25.80
N ALA A 31 88.62 4.58 26.16
CA ALA A 31 87.80 3.54 25.55
C ALA A 31 87.59 3.92 24.07
N ILE A 32 88.28 3.21 23.17
CA ILE A 32 87.89 3.17 21.77
C ILE A 32 86.54 2.45 21.74
N ALA A 33 85.49 3.14 21.30
CA ALA A 33 84.19 2.55 21.01
C ALA A 33 84.32 1.57 19.85
N GLY A 34 84.77 0.35 20.14
CA GLY A 34 84.69 -0.79 19.27
C GLY A 34 83.38 -1.52 19.52
N THR A 35 82.46 -1.46 18.56
CA THR A 35 81.29 -2.34 18.51
C THR A 35 81.78 -3.78 18.46
N VAL A 36 81.67 -4.52 19.57
CA VAL A 36 81.85 -5.98 19.56
C VAL A 36 80.67 -6.55 18.77
N GLY A 37 80.94 -6.96 17.54
CA GLY A 37 79.95 -7.62 16.68
C GLY A 37 79.47 -8.91 17.33
N THR A 38 78.23 -8.92 17.82
CA THR A 38 77.53 -10.13 18.25
C THR A 38 76.90 -10.85 17.06
N THR A 39 77.49 -10.81 15.86
CA THR A 39 76.98 -11.57 14.72
C THR A 39 77.12 -13.05 15.03
N PRO A 40 76.02 -13.79 15.29
CA PRO A 40 76.10 -15.22 15.51
C PRO A 40 76.31 -15.85 14.12
N SER A 41 77.56 -16.14 13.75
CA SER A 41 77.84 -16.95 12.56
C SER A 41 77.63 -18.42 12.94
N ASN A 42 76.41 -18.92 12.79
CA ASN A 42 76.12 -20.34 12.92
C ASN A 42 75.94 -20.92 11.52
N GLY A 43 76.85 -21.80 11.09
CA GLY A 43 76.77 -22.46 9.78
C GLY A 43 75.41 -23.14 9.58
N GLY A 44 74.61 -22.64 8.65
CA GLY A 44 73.35 -23.22 8.17
C GLY A 44 72.21 -23.41 9.20
N GLY A 45 72.36 -22.94 10.45
CA GLY A 45 71.38 -23.10 11.52
C GLY A 45 70.33 -21.98 11.57
N ALA A 46 69.22 -22.22 12.28
CA ALA A 46 68.23 -21.18 12.53
C ALA A 46 68.79 -20.04 13.40
N VAL A 47 68.67 -18.80 12.93
CA VAL A 47 69.14 -17.58 13.60
C VAL A 47 67.94 -16.85 14.18
N ALA A 48 67.85 -16.78 15.51
CA ALA A 48 66.80 -16.00 16.17
C ALA A 48 67.05 -14.49 16.01
N VAL A 49 66.08 -13.79 15.44
CA VAL A 49 66.12 -12.34 15.23
C VAL A 49 65.56 -11.62 16.46
N THR A 50 66.24 -10.56 16.89
CA THR A 50 65.82 -9.66 17.98
C THR A 50 65.64 -8.23 17.47
N ALA A 51 64.69 -7.51 18.06
CA ALA A 51 64.38 -6.13 17.68
C ALA A 51 65.61 -5.20 17.79
N GLY A 52 65.78 -4.30 16.82
CA GLY A 52 66.90 -3.36 16.75
C GLY A 52 68.25 -3.98 16.35
N GLY A 53 68.30 -5.29 16.09
CA GLY A 53 69.53 -6.00 15.75
C GLY A 53 69.98 -5.82 14.30
N THR A 54 71.20 -6.23 13.99
CA THR A 54 71.72 -6.37 12.63
C THR A 54 72.20 -7.80 12.41
N PHE A 55 71.63 -8.47 11.41
CA PHE A 55 71.85 -9.87 11.11
C PHE A 55 72.29 -10.00 9.65
N ASN A 56 73.47 -10.57 9.43
CA ASN A 56 74.05 -10.73 8.09
C ASN A 56 74.19 -12.22 7.74
N GLY A 57 73.85 -12.59 6.51
CA GLY A 57 74.05 -13.92 5.96
C GLY A 57 75.51 -14.17 5.59
N THR A 58 75.90 -15.44 5.61
CA THR A 58 77.26 -15.89 5.34
C THR A 58 77.34 -16.47 3.94
N VAL A 59 78.32 -16.01 3.14
CA VAL A 59 78.55 -16.54 1.78
C VAL A 59 78.61 -18.07 1.79
N GLY A 60 77.82 -18.71 0.94
CA GLY A 60 77.82 -20.16 0.72
C GLY A 60 76.95 -20.95 1.69
N ASN A 61 76.16 -20.29 2.54
CA ASN A 61 75.22 -20.93 3.46
C ASN A 61 73.81 -20.38 3.24
N ASN A 62 72.80 -21.24 3.37
CA ASN A 62 71.40 -20.82 3.34
C ASN A 62 70.91 -20.58 4.77
N GLU A 63 71.01 -19.35 5.27
CA GLU A 63 70.57 -19.04 6.63
C GLU A 63 69.04 -19.04 6.77
N GLN A 64 68.57 -19.40 7.97
CA GLN A 64 67.15 -19.33 8.34
C GLN A 64 66.96 -18.32 9.46
N PHE A 65 66.62 -17.09 9.12
CA PHE A 65 66.30 -16.05 10.10
C PHE A 65 64.89 -16.30 10.64
N MET A 66 64.75 -16.51 11.95
CA MET A 66 63.47 -16.71 12.64
C MET A 66 63.11 -15.44 13.41
N SER A 67 62.03 -14.77 13.00
CA SER A 67 61.61 -13.50 13.60
C SER A 67 60.13 -13.52 13.96
N SER A 68 59.78 -13.02 15.14
CA SER A 68 58.41 -12.53 15.33
C SER A 68 58.22 -11.21 14.56
N ILE A 69 56.98 -10.81 14.30
CA ILE A 69 56.70 -9.50 13.66
C ILE A 69 57.27 -8.35 14.51
N PRO A 70 57.06 -8.29 15.84
CA PRO A 70 57.66 -7.25 16.68
C PRO A 70 59.19 -7.21 16.64
N ASN A 71 59.85 -8.36 16.42
CA ASN A 71 61.31 -8.43 16.33
C ASN A 71 61.87 -7.85 15.03
N LEU A 72 61.03 -7.52 14.05
CA LEU A 72 61.46 -6.77 12.85
C LEU A 72 61.64 -5.27 13.13
N ASN A 73 61.10 -4.75 14.23
CA ASN A 73 61.16 -3.32 14.55
C ASN A 73 62.61 -2.82 14.64
N ASN A 74 62.95 -1.88 13.75
CA ASN A 74 64.27 -1.27 13.60
C ASN A 74 65.41 -2.28 13.36
N THR A 75 65.07 -3.48 12.88
CA THR A 75 66.04 -4.56 12.66
C THR A 75 66.56 -4.52 11.22
N THR A 76 67.85 -4.78 11.03
CA THR A 76 68.43 -5.01 9.70
C THR A 76 68.71 -6.50 9.51
N ILE A 77 68.19 -7.08 8.43
CA ILE A 77 68.46 -8.47 8.03
C ILE A 77 69.00 -8.43 6.59
N ALA A 78 70.26 -8.77 6.40
CA ALA A 78 70.90 -8.78 5.09
C ALA A 78 71.41 -10.19 4.77
N GLY A 79 70.71 -10.91 3.90
CA GLY A 79 71.21 -12.18 3.35
C GLY A 79 72.42 -11.98 2.43
N ASN A 80 72.91 -13.07 1.87
CA ASN A 80 73.94 -13.07 0.86
C ASN A 80 73.34 -13.26 -0.53
N ALA A 81 73.58 -12.35 -1.49
CA ALA A 81 72.96 -12.40 -2.83
C ALA A 81 73.07 -13.75 -3.58
N ALA A 82 74.10 -14.57 -3.35
CA ALA A 82 74.30 -15.87 -4.01
C ALA A 82 73.50 -17.04 -3.39
N ASP A 83 73.08 -16.92 -2.13
CA ASP A 83 72.52 -18.03 -1.34
C ASP A 83 70.99 -18.03 -1.31
N THR A 84 70.34 -19.07 -0.79
CA THR A 84 68.85 -19.17 -0.68
C THR A 84 68.37 -18.88 0.75
N ASP A 85 68.80 -17.74 1.30
CA ASP A 85 68.45 -17.33 2.65
C ASP A 85 66.93 -17.21 2.84
N THR A 86 66.46 -17.62 4.01
CA THR A 86 65.04 -17.65 4.38
C THR A 86 64.78 -16.76 5.59
N LEU A 87 63.74 -15.93 5.52
CA LEU A 87 63.12 -15.31 6.68
C LEU A 87 61.83 -16.07 7.00
N THR A 88 61.73 -16.59 8.22
CA THR A 88 60.52 -17.24 8.75
C THR A 88 59.92 -16.37 9.83
N LEU A 89 58.67 -15.95 9.61
CA LEU A 89 57.89 -15.29 10.64
C LEU A 89 57.36 -16.34 11.62
N THR A 90 57.56 -16.13 12.92
CA THR A 90 57.14 -17.06 13.97
C THR A 90 55.82 -16.67 14.64
N THR A 91 55.32 -15.47 14.36
CA THR A 91 54.05 -14.96 14.87
C THR A 91 53.23 -14.36 13.73
N ALA A 92 51.94 -14.70 13.66
CA ALA A 92 51.04 -14.09 12.70
C ALA A 92 50.69 -12.64 13.05
N GLY A 93 50.27 -11.86 12.07
CA GLY A 93 49.83 -10.48 12.27
C GLY A 93 50.00 -9.60 11.04
N THR A 94 49.87 -8.29 11.23
CA THR A 94 50.02 -7.30 10.17
C THR A 94 51.42 -6.72 10.15
N VAL A 95 52.08 -6.74 8.99
CA VAL A 95 53.38 -6.07 8.81
C VAL A 95 53.52 -5.52 7.39
N THR A 96 54.11 -4.33 7.31
CA THR A 96 54.61 -3.78 6.05
C THR A 96 56.10 -4.07 5.98
N LEU A 97 56.49 -5.07 5.20
CA LEU A 97 57.87 -5.55 5.14
C LEU A 97 58.79 -4.56 4.43
N ASN A 98 60.04 -4.54 4.90
CA ASN A 98 61.12 -3.74 4.33
C ASN A 98 60.80 -2.24 4.28
N ASN A 99 60.22 -1.72 5.37
CA ASN A 99 59.84 -0.30 5.51
C ASN A 99 60.88 0.53 6.28
N GLY A 100 62.00 -0.08 6.70
CA GLY A 100 63.07 0.58 7.45
C GLY A 100 62.74 0.89 8.92
N ALA A 101 61.54 0.52 9.40
CA ALA A 101 61.08 0.73 10.76
C ALA A 101 60.43 -0.56 11.29
N THR A 102 59.10 -0.63 11.35
CA THR A 102 58.36 -1.74 11.99
C THR A 102 58.41 -3.08 11.25
N GLY A 103 58.83 -3.08 9.98
CA GLY A 103 59.03 -4.29 9.16
C GLY A 103 60.48 -4.51 8.75
N GLY A 104 61.41 -3.85 9.44
CA GLY A 104 62.85 -3.99 9.25
C GLY A 104 63.40 -3.38 7.95
N ASN A 105 64.73 -3.43 7.82
CA ASN A 105 65.49 -3.20 6.60
C ASN A 105 66.01 -4.57 6.12
N ILE A 106 65.36 -5.13 5.11
CA ILE A 106 65.58 -6.52 4.67
C ILE A 106 66.17 -6.52 3.25
N SER A 107 67.26 -7.22 3.05
CA SER A 107 67.90 -7.34 1.73
C SER A 107 68.43 -8.75 1.49
N ASN A 108 68.51 -9.15 0.21
CA ASN A 108 69.08 -10.41 -0.26
C ASN A 108 68.50 -11.69 0.40
N ILE A 109 67.27 -11.67 0.92
CA ILE A 109 66.59 -12.86 1.42
C ILE A 109 65.71 -13.43 0.30
N LYS A 110 65.81 -14.73 -0.02
CA LYS A 110 65.14 -15.31 -1.21
C LYS A 110 63.80 -15.92 -0.87
N VAL A 111 63.65 -16.43 0.35
CA VAL A 111 62.41 -17.09 0.78
C VAL A 111 61.84 -16.35 1.98
N LEU A 112 60.57 -16.00 1.90
CA LEU A 112 59.77 -15.58 3.04
C LEU A 112 58.78 -16.67 3.38
N LYS A 113 58.73 -17.08 4.65
CA LYS A 113 57.71 -17.99 5.18
C LYS A 113 56.88 -17.26 6.23
N LEU A 114 55.57 -17.23 6.03
CA LEU A 114 54.64 -16.64 7.00
C LEU A 114 54.38 -17.61 8.16
N ALA A 115 53.96 -17.06 9.29
CA ALA A 115 53.59 -17.84 10.46
C ALA A 115 52.20 -18.48 10.26
N ASN A 116 51.88 -19.48 11.06
CA ASN A 116 50.49 -19.95 11.18
C ASN A 116 49.63 -18.91 11.90
N GLY A 117 48.39 -18.74 11.43
CA GLY A 117 47.42 -17.73 11.86
C GLY A 117 47.20 -16.69 10.76
N THR A 118 46.29 -15.74 10.98
CA THR A 118 45.99 -14.67 10.02
C THR A 118 47.14 -13.68 9.88
N ASN A 119 47.73 -13.62 8.68
CA ASN A 119 48.76 -12.65 8.32
C ASN A 119 48.19 -11.55 7.41
N THR A 120 48.70 -10.33 7.52
CA THR A 120 48.47 -9.27 6.52
C THR A 120 49.80 -8.64 6.16
N ILE A 121 50.30 -8.95 4.96
CA ILE A 121 51.63 -8.57 4.52
C ILE A 121 51.51 -7.54 3.41
N THR A 122 52.02 -6.33 3.67
CA THR A 122 52.27 -5.34 2.63
C THR A 122 53.73 -5.38 2.22
N TYR A 123 53.99 -5.53 0.93
CA TYR A 123 55.34 -5.65 0.40
C TYR A 123 55.80 -4.34 -0.25
N ASN A 124 56.61 -3.59 0.52
CA ASN A 124 57.45 -2.40 0.25
C ASN A 124 58.27 -2.22 -1.05
N ASN A 125 59.36 -2.97 -1.10
CA ASN A 125 60.51 -2.77 -1.97
C ASN A 125 61.21 -4.11 -1.97
N SER A 126 61.88 -4.47 -3.07
CA SER A 126 62.44 -5.81 -3.18
C SER A 126 63.46 -6.09 -2.07
N ALA A 127 63.09 -6.99 -1.15
CA ALA A 127 63.98 -7.55 -0.14
C ALA A 127 64.84 -8.70 -0.72
N GLY A 128 64.76 -8.93 -2.04
CA GLY A 128 65.37 -10.06 -2.74
C GLY A 128 64.50 -11.32 -2.78
N PHE A 129 63.26 -11.28 -2.26
CA PHE A 129 62.39 -12.47 -2.21
C PHE A 129 62.08 -12.96 -3.63
N ALA A 130 62.42 -14.21 -3.89
CA ALA A 130 62.01 -14.96 -5.08
C ALA A 130 60.80 -15.84 -4.78
N THR A 131 60.64 -16.27 -3.52
CA THR A 131 59.53 -17.12 -3.07
C THR A 131 58.93 -16.58 -1.78
N ILE A 132 57.59 -16.50 -1.75
CA ILE A 132 56.82 -16.25 -0.55
C ILE A 132 55.88 -17.45 -0.34
N THR A 133 55.85 -17.99 0.86
CA THR A 133 54.94 -19.08 1.24
C THR A 133 54.16 -18.68 2.47
N GLY A 134 52.83 -18.71 2.35
CA GLY A 134 51.91 -18.46 3.45
C GLY A 134 51.89 -19.58 4.48
N GLY A 135 51.15 -19.32 5.57
CA GLY A 135 50.99 -20.25 6.68
C GLY A 135 49.69 -21.03 6.58
N THR A 136 49.14 -21.38 7.73
CA THR A 136 47.71 -21.72 7.87
C THR A 136 46.91 -20.48 8.27
N GLY A 137 45.61 -20.43 7.99
CA GLY A 137 44.73 -19.31 8.36
C GLY A 137 44.52 -18.37 7.20
N ASP A 138 43.59 -17.43 7.32
CA ASP A 138 43.22 -16.53 6.21
C ASP A 138 44.25 -15.40 6.09
N ASP A 139 45.15 -15.50 5.13
CA ASP A 139 46.22 -14.54 4.89
C ASP A 139 45.80 -13.44 3.88
N THR A 140 46.38 -12.25 3.99
CA THR A 140 46.20 -11.16 3.04
C THR A 140 47.54 -10.67 2.52
N PHE A 141 47.72 -10.70 1.20
CA PHE A 141 48.95 -10.26 0.55
C PHE A 141 48.71 -9.02 -0.34
N ILE A 142 49.48 -7.96 -0.08
CA ILE A 142 49.37 -6.65 -0.73
C ILE A 142 50.71 -6.29 -1.38
N PRO A 143 50.94 -6.65 -2.65
CA PRO A 143 52.08 -6.16 -3.40
C PRO A 143 51.94 -4.68 -3.76
N ASN A 144 53.02 -3.91 -3.58
CA ASN A 144 53.08 -2.52 -4.03
C ASN A 144 53.88 -2.32 -5.34
N SER A 145 54.40 -3.40 -5.90
CA SER A 145 55.14 -3.48 -7.16
C SER A 145 54.70 -4.72 -7.94
N ALA A 146 55.05 -4.81 -9.23
CA ALA A 146 54.74 -5.98 -10.03
C ALA A 146 55.36 -7.24 -9.38
N LEU A 147 54.56 -8.31 -9.27
CA LEU A 147 54.98 -9.56 -8.62
C LEU A 147 56.04 -10.31 -9.42
N PHE A 148 56.03 -10.20 -10.75
CA PHE A 148 56.94 -11.01 -11.57
C PHE A 148 58.40 -10.55 -11.45
N PRO A 149 59.34 -11.50 -11.29
CA PRO A 149 59.22 -12.96 -11.46
C PRO A 149 58.96 -13.80 -10.18
N MET A 150 58.55 -13.21 -9.06
CA MET A 150 58.36 -13.89 -7.77
C MET A 150 57.29 -14.99 -7.82
N VAL A 151 57.49 -16.05 -7.02
CA VAL A 151 56.50 -17.09 -6.72
C VAL A 151 55.86 -16.78 -5.37
N VAL A 152 54.54 -16.79 -5.30
CA VAL A 152 53.77 -16.50 -4.09
C VAL A 152 52.70 -17.58 -3.91
N ASN A 153 52.73 -18.23 -2.76
CA ASN A 153 51.71 -19.21 -2.38
C ASN A 153 50.99 -18.70 -1.11
N GLY A 154 49.66 -18.57 -1.15
CA GLY A 154 48.87 -18.09 -0.01
C GLY A 154 48.83 -19.05 1.18
N GLY A 155 49.09 -20.34 0.96
CA GLY A 155 49.11 -21.36 2.02
C GLY A 155 47.78 -22.11 2.14
N ASN A 156 47.42 -22.48 3.37
CA ASN A 156 46.15 -23.13 3.69
C ASN A 156 45.24 -22.12 4.38
N GLY A 157 44.04 -21.88 3.86
CA GLY A 157 43.11 -20.92 4.44
C GLY A 157 42.18 -20.39 3.37
N THR A 158 41.53 -19.26 3.64
CA THR A 158 40.87 -18.45 2.62
C THR A 158 41.70 -17.20 2.38
N ASP A 159 42.66 -17.30 1.46
CA ASP A 159 43.69 -16.28 1.30
C ASP A 159 43.27 -15.19 0.32
N THR A 160 43.62 -13.94 0.63
CA THR A 160 43.25 -12.75 -0.15
C THR A 160 44.46 -12.12 -0.82
N LEU A 161 44.42 -12.03 -2.14
CA LEU A 161 45.37 -11.26 -2.92
C LEU A 161 44.82 -9.86 -3.23
N VAL A 162 45.60 -8.80 -2.97
CA VAL A 162 45.19 -7.41 -3.22
C VAL A 162 45.99 -6.81 -4.37
N LEU A 163 45.35 -6.51 -5.50
CA LEU A 163 46.03 -5.96 -6.69
C LEU A 163 45.44 -4.61 -7.10
N PRO A 164 46.27 -3.66 -7.57
CA PRO A 164 45.78 -2.57 -8.40
C PRO A 164 45.10 -3.13 -9.67
N ALA A 165 43.92 -2.63 -10.02
CA ALA A 165 43.14 -3.13 -11.15
C ALA A 165 43.90 -3.05 -12.48
N THR A 166 44.73 -2.01 -12.66
CA THR A 166 45.59 -1.84 -13.85
C THR A 166 46.63 -2.95 -13.98
N TYR A 167 47.20 -3.39 -12.87
CA TYR A 167 48.14 -4.49 -12.84
C TYR A 167 47.42 -5.83 -13.07
N ALA A 168 46.27 -6.05 -12.43
CA ALA A 168 45.46 -7.25 -12.64
C ALA A 168 45.04 -7.41 -14.13
N ALA A 169 44.64 -6.32 -14.80
CA ALA A 169 44.33 -6.32 -16.23
C ALA A 169 45.53 -6.77 -17.08
N THR A 170 46.71 -6.20 -16.82
CA THR A 170 47.96 -6.56 -17.52
C THR A 170 48.34 -8.02 -17.24
N ALA A 171 48.26 -8.46 -15.99
CA ALA A 171 48.57 -9.81 -15.55
C ALA A 171 47.64 -10.85 -16.19
N SER A 172 46.34 -10.55 -16.28
CA SER A 172 45.35 -11.44 -16.89
C SER A 172 45.49 -11.58 -18.41
N GLY A 173 46.36 -10.79 -19.06
CA GLY A 173 46.73 -10.96 -20.46
C GLY A 173 47.74 -12.08 -20.72
N SER A 174 48.32 -12.68 -19.68
CA SER A 174 49.31 -13.76 -19.79
C SER A 174 49.10 -14.86 -18.74
N GLY A 175 49.12 -16.14 -19.14
CA GLY A 175 48.97 -17.29 -18.24
C GLY A 175 50.11 -17.49 -17.24
N THR A 176 51.20 -16.72 -17.33
CA THR A 176 52.30 -16.73 -16.35
C THR A 176 51.87 -16.31 -14.96
N PHE A 177 50.82 -15.48 -14.83
CA PHE A 177 50.36 -15.01 -13.52
C PHE A 177 49.98 -16.18 -12.60
N ALA A 178 49.01 -16.97 -13.06
CA ALA A 178 48.43 -18.08 -12.30
C ALA A 178 49.43 -19.22 -12.00
N SER A 179 50.55 -19.30 -12.74
CA SER A 179 51.60 -20.30 -12.48
C SER A 179 52.48 -19.94 -11.27
N ASN A 180 52.64 -18.64 -11.01
CA ASN A 180 53.50 -18.15 -9.93
C ASN A 180 52.73 -17.72 -8.69
N VAL A 181 51.44 -17.39 -8.83
CA VAL A 181 50.60 -16.93 -7.72
C VAL A 181 49.50 -17.98 -7.50
N THR A 182 49.65 -18.77 -6.44
CA THR A 182 48.82 -19.96 -6.19
C THR A 182 48.21 -19.93 -4.78
N SER A 183 47.18 -20.75 -4.55
CA SER A 183 46.52 -20.88 -3.24
C SER A 183 45.98 -19.55 -2.71
N PHE A 184 45.33 -18.77 -3.56
CA PHE A 184 44.56 -17.59 -3.15
C PHE A 184 43.14 -17.77 -3.66
N GLU A 185 42.16 -17.70 -2.75
CA GLU A 185 40.75 -17.91 -3.07
C GLU A 185 40.03 -16.59 -3.35
N LYS A 186 40.54 -15.48 -2.79
CA LYS A 186 39.94 -14.15 -2.89
C LYS A 186 40.84 -13.16 -3.62
N LEU A 187 40.21 -12.30 -4.42
CA LEU A 187 40.85 -11.18 -5.09
C LEU A 187 40.24 -9.86 -4.61
N ARG A 188 41.06 -8.93 -4.14
CA ARG A 188 40.63 -7.56 -3.85
C ARG A 188 41.29 -6.59 -4.83
N LEU A 189 40.48 -5.85 -5.57
CA LEU A 189 40.96 -4.87 -6.54
C LEU A 189 40.94 -3.47 -5.95
N THR A 190 42.05 -2.75 -6.14
CA THR A 190 42.18 -1.33 -5.78
C THR A 190 42.31 -0.47 -7.03
N GLY A 191 41.89 0.81 -6.94
CA GLY A 191 41.99 1.74 -8.08
C GLY A 191 41.18 1.32 -9.31
N VAL A 192 40.03 0.67 -9.12
CA VAL A 192 39.16 0.19 -10.20
C VAL A 192 38.58 1.37 -10.98
N THR A 193 38.72 1.32 -12.30
CA THR A 193 38.04 2.22 -13.23
C THR A 193 37.34 1.41 -14.32
N ASN A 194 37.97 1.26 -15.50
CA ASN A 194 37.41 0.67 -16.72
C ASN A 194 38.23 -0.51 -17.26
N GLN A 195 38.89 -1.25 -16.36
CA GLN A 195 39.79 -2.33 -16.73
C GLN A 195 39.02 -3.54 -17.26
N THR A 196 39.66 -4.34 -18.12
CA THR A 196 39.18 -5.68 -18.48
C THR A 196 40.12 -6.70 -17.87
N ILE A 197 39.57 -7.67 -17.13
CA ILE A 197 40.37 -8.65 -16.40
C ILE A 197 39.77 -10.04 -16.67
N ASP A 198 40.59 -10.95 -17.18
CA ASP A 198 40.23 -12.36 -17.36
C ASP A 198 40.49 -13.13 -16.06
N MET A 199 39.43 -13.55 -15.39
CA MET A 199 39.56 -14.23 -14.09
C MET A 199 40.20 -15.60 -14.21
N GLN A 200 39.90 -16.34 -15.28
CA GLN A 200 40.44 -17.67 -15.49
C GLN A 200 41.96 -17.61 -15.69
N THR A 201 42.44 -16.70 -16.53
CA THR A 201 43.87 -16.50 -16.81
C THR A 201 44.62 -15.92 -15.62
N LEU A 202 43.97 -15.06 -14.83
CA LEU A 202 44.58 -14.46 -13.64
C LEU A 202 44.75 -15.44 -12.48
N GLY A 203 43.95 -16.51 -12.40
CA GLY A 203 44.04 -17.47 -11.28
C GLY A 203 42.74 -18.20 -10.94
N SER A 204 41.70 -18.09 -11.78
CA SER A 204 40.36 -18.64 -11.56
C SER A 204 39.66 -18.09 -10.30
N TYR A 205 39.83 -16.79 -10.02
CA TYR A 205 39.17 -16.12 -8.91
C TYR A 205 37.66 -16.02 -9.12
N ASN A 206 36.90 -16.46 -8.11
CA ASN A 206 35.42 -16.38 -8.10
C ASN A 206 34.88 -15.59 -6.90
N ASP A 207 35.74 -15.07 -6.01
CA ASP A 207 35.37 -14.15 -4.94
C ASP A 207 36.18 -12.86 -5.09
N VAL A 208 35.51 -11.79 -5.54
CA VAL A 208 36.16 -10.53 -5.95
C VAL A 208 35.56 -9.35 -5.18
N THR A 209 36.41 -8.53 -4.57
CA THR A 209 36.01 -7.33 -3.81
C THR A 209 36.57 -6.05 -4.41
N PHE A 210 35.76 -4.98 -4.50
CA PHE A 210 36.19 -3.63 -4.90
C PHE A 210 35.25 -2.52 -4.40
N SER A 211 35.71 -1.26 -4.37
CA SER A 211 34.98 -0.12 -3.79
C SER A 211 33.94 0.54 -4.73
N GLY A 212 33.40 -0.21 -5.70
CA GLY A 212 32.63 0.31 -6.83
C GLY A 212 33.47 0.49 -8.10
N ALA A 213 32.82 0.51 -9.28
CA ALA A 213 33.49 0.49 -10.58
C ALA A 213 32.83 1.44 -11.59
N ASN A 214 33.62 1.89 -12.56
CA ASN A 214 33.20 2.77 -13.65
C ASN A 214 33.58 2.17 -15.01
N GLY A 215 32.99 1.02 -15.34
CA GLY A 215 33.24 0.28 -16.58
C GLY A 215 34.17 -0.92 -16.46
N LEU A 216 34.41 -1.44 -15.24
CA LEU A 216 35.16 -2.68 -15.03
C LEU A 216 34.49 -3.84 -15.79
N THR A 217 35.28 -4.70 -16.43
CA THR A 217 34.82 -5.94 -17.04
C THR A 217 35.57 -7.11 -16.43
N LEU A 218 34.85 -8.03 -15.78
CA LEU A 218 35.36 -9.29 -15.29
C LEU A 218 34.91 -10.40 -16.25
N MET A 219 35.87 -10.98 -16.98
CA MET A 219 35.62 -12.06 -17.93
C MET A 219 35.87 -13.41 -17.28
N GLN A 220 35.19 -14.44 -17.80
CA GLN A 220 35.35 -15.83 -17.40
C GLN A 220 35.06 -16.07 -15.91
N MET A 221 34.25 -15.23 -15.28
CA MET A 221 33.73 -15.46 -13.92
C MET A 221 32.85 -16.72 -13.93
N ALA A 222 33.08 -17.68 -13.04
CA ALA A 222 32.25 -18.88 -13.00
C ALA A 222 30.83 -18.58 -12.47
N SER A 223 29.89 -19.48 -12.73
CA SER A 223 28.61 -19.49 -12.03
C SER A 223 28.82 -19.65 -10.51
N ASN A 224 27.93 -19.08 -9.71
CA ASN A 224 28.01 -19.01 -8.25
C ASN A 224 29.20 -18.18 -7.71
N SER A 225 29.76 -17.28 -8.52
CA SER A 225 30.78 -16.34 -8.08
C SER A 225 30.21 -15.28 -7.11
N ASN A 226 31.07 -14.78 -6.23
CA ASN A 226 30.79 -13.72 -5.26
C ASN A 226 31.48 -12.41 -5.68
N ILE A 227 30.70 -11.34 -5.74
CA ILE A 227 31.18 -9.98 -5.94
C ILE A 227 30.83 -9.13 -4.72
N THR A 228 31.82 -8.51 -4.09
CA THR A 228 31.59 -7.61 -2.96
C THR A 228 31.92 -6.17 -3.35
N LEU A 229 30.93 -5.28 -3.22
CA LEU A 229 31.06 -3.85 -3.46
C LEU A 229 31.10 -3.11 -2.13
N THR A 230 32.14 -2.31 -1.87
CA THR A 230 32.32 -1.58 -0.60
C THR A 230 32.18 -0.06 -0.74
N GLY A 231 31.71 0.42 -1.89
CA GLY A 231 31.56 1.84 -2.16
C GLY A 231 30.83 2.13 -3.48
N ALA A 232 30.62 3.41 -3.76
CA ALA A 232 29.84 3.87 -4.89
C ALA A 232 30.51 3.61 -6.26
N GLY A 233 29.69 3.36 -7.29
CA GLY A 233 30.14 3.14 -8.66
C GLY A 233 29.05 3.40 -9.70
N THR A 234 29.43 3.46 -10.98
CA THR A 234 28.48 3.62 -12.08
C THR A 234 28.10 2.29 -12.72
N ALA A 235 29.06 1.47 -13.15
CA ALA A 235 28.78 0.22 -13.86
C ALA A 235 29.96 -0.76 -13.83
N PHE A 236 29.63 -2.04 -13.98
CA PHE A 236 30.57 -3.08 -14.35
C PHE A 236 29.89 -4.21 -15.12
N THR A 237 30.69 -5.00 -15.80
CA THR A 237 30.25 -6.11 -16.64
C THR A 237 30.83 -7.42 -16.10
N ILE A 238 29.98 -8.42 -15.97
CA ILE A 238 30.32 -9.81 -15.72
C ILE A 238 30.01 -10.58 -16.99
N SER A 239 30.98 -11.34 -17.49
CA SER A 239 30.80 -12.14 -18.70
C SER A 239 31.46 -13.50 -18.57
N ASN A 240 30.81 -14.51 -19.12
CA ASN A 240 31.38 -15.83 -19.33
C ASN A 240 30.63 -16.46 -20.51
N ALA A 241 31.36 -17.03 -21.46
CA ALA A 241 30.74 -17.73 -22.59
C ALA A 241 29.86 -18.91 -22.11
N ALA A 242 30.16 -19.50 -20.96
CA ALA A 242 29.38 -20.59 -20.36
C ALA A 242 27.97 -20.18 -19.89
N PHE A 243 27.73 -18.88 -19.63
CA PHE A 243 26.39 -18.39 -19.33
C PHE A 243 25.49 -18.47 -20.57
N VAL A 244 26.08 -18.46 -21.77
CA VAL A 244 25.32 -18.60 -23.01
C VAL A 244 24.92 -20.06 -23.19
N GLY A 245 23.66 -20.38 -22.87
CA GLY A 245 23.10 -21.73 -22.96
C GLY A 245 23.05 -22.48 -21.63
N GLY A 246 23.63 -21.91 -20.56
CA GLY A 246 23.29 -22.29 -19.20
C GLY A 246 21.83 -21.95 -18.87
N VAL A 247 21.27 -22.62 -17.86
CA VAL A 247 19.85 -22.44 -17.48
C VAL A 247 19.65 -22.18 -15.99
N ASN A 248 20.73 -22.20 -15.22
CA ASN A 248 20.74 -22.09 -13.76
C ASN A 248 21.96 -21.29 -13.29
N ASP A 249 22.42 -20.32 -14.08
CA ASP A 249 23.59 -19.55 -13.72
C ASP A 249 23.29 -18.54 -12.60
N ILE A 250 24.20 -18.48 -11.62
CA ILE A 250 24.03 -17.71 -10.39
C ILE A 250 25.14 -16.66 -10.29
N LEU A 251 24.77 -15.45 -9.90
CA LEU A 251 25.71 -14.43 -9.42
C LEU A 251 25.31 -13.99 -8.01
N ASN A 252 26.27 -13.98 -7.08
CA ASN A 252 26.09 -13.45 -5.74
C ASN A 252 26.76 -12.07 -5.65
N VAL A 253 26.01 -11.06 -5.24
CA VAL A 253 26.48 -9.68 -5.09
C VAL A 253 26.24 -9.21 -3.66
N SER A 254 27.29 -8.81 -2.97
CA SER A 254 27.22 -8.24 -1.62
C SER A 254 27.50 -6.74 -1.69
N LEU A 255 26.55 -5.93 -1.22
CA LEU A 255 26.66 -4.49 -1.08
C LEU A 255 26.99 -4.18 0.38
N ILE A 256 28.19 -3.65 0.64
CA ILE A 256 28.66 -3.30 1.97
C ILE A 256 28.68 -1.79 2.10
N ASP A 257 27.73 -1.27 2.85
CA ASP A 257 27.61 0.14 3.18
C ASP A 257 28.15 0.38 4.60
N GLY A 258 29.16 1.24 4.72
CA GLY A 258 29.65 1.74 6.01
C GLY A 258 29.35 3.20 6.22
N SER A 259 28.58 3.81 5.32
CA SER A 259 28.25 5.21 5.32
C SER A 259 26.94 5.47 6.08
N GLY A 260 26.78 6.69 6.60
CA GLY A 260 25.54 7.09 7.29
C GLY A 260 24.37 7.44 6.36
N ALA A 261 24.43 7.08 5.08
CA ALA A 261 23.46 7.44 4.04
C ALA A 261 23.45 6.40 2.90
N GLY A 262 22.45 6.44 2.02
CA GLY A 262 22.35 5.47 0.92
C GLY A 262 23.49 5.58 -0.10
N VAL A 263 24.06 4.43 -0.48
CA VAL A 263 25.13 4.32 -1.47
C VAL A 263 24.57 3.83 -2.81
N SER A 264 24.99 4.49 -3.89
CA SER A 264 24.73 4.01 -5.26
C SER A 264 25.89 3.14 -5.74
N PHE A 265 25.75 1.83 -5.60
CA PHE A 265 26.82 0.86 -5.90
C PHE A 265 27.02 0.63 -7.41
N ALA A 266 25.95 0.74 -8.21
CA ALA A 266 26.00 0.69 -9.66
C ALA A 266 24.83 1.49 -10.28
N SER A 267 24.98 2.82 -10.32
CA SER A 267 23.91 3.73 -10.79
C SER A 267 23.48 3.48 -12.24
N THR A 268 24.42 3.18 -13.14
CA THR A 268 24.15 2.88 -14.56
C THR A 268 24.01 1.39 -14.83
N GLY A 269 24.62 0.53 -13.99
CA GLY A 269 24.17 -0.83 -13.78
C GLY A 269 25.20 -1.95 -13.93
N ILE A 270 24.80 -3.14 -13.46
CA ILE A 270 25.53 -4.40 -13.60
C ILE A 270 25.07 -5.09 -14.88
N THR A 271 25.98 -5.30 -15.82
CA THR A 271 25.72 -6.09 -17.02
C THR A 271 26.16 -7.53 -16.78
N ALA A 272 25.21 -8.45 -16.66
CA ALA A 272 25.48 -9.89 -16.49
C ALA A 272 24.52 -10.70 -17.38
N SER A 273 24.85 -10.76 -18.68
CA SER A 273 24.03 -11.49 -19.66
C SER A 273 24.13 -13.00 -19.47
N GLY A 274 23.02 -13.72 -19.62
CA GLY A 274 22.96 -15.18 -19.45
C GLY A 274 22.91 -15.65 -18.00
N ILE A 275 22.86 -14.77 -17.00
CA ILE A 275 22.60 -15.16 -15.60
C ILE A 275 21.10 -15.30 -15.38
N GLU A 276 20.64 -16.43 -14.84
CA GLU A 276 19.23 -16.65 -14.48
C GLU A 276 18.89 -16.22 -13.05
N THR A 277 19.84 -16.31 -12.11
CA THR A 277 19.62 -15.98 -10.69
C THR A 277 20.63 -14.96 -10.18
N ALA A 278 20.14 -13.85 -9.65
CA ALA A 278 20.93 -12.87 -8.93
C ALA A 278 20.58 -12.91 -7.44
N ASN A 279 21.55 -13.23 -6.59
CA ASN A 279 21.41 -13.09 -5.14
C ASN A 279 22.12 -11.80 -4.72
N ILE A 280 21.40 -10.88 -4.09
CA ILE A 280 21.94 -9.58 -3.68
C ILE A 280 21.76 -9.44 -2.17
N SER A 281 22.86 -9.31 -1.42
CA SER A 281 22.83 -8.97 -0.01
C SER A 281 23.18 -7.50 0.19
N ILE A 282 22.44 -6.80 1.06
CA ILE A 282 22.59 -5.37 1.33
C ILE A 282 22.88 -5.20 2.81
N ASN A 283 24.13 -4.90 3.14
CA ASN A 283 24.64 -4.90 4.51
C ASN A 283 25.11 -3.50 4.92
N ASP A 284 24.43 -2.90 5.88
CA ASP A 284 24.92 -1.74 6.63
C ASP A 284 25.80 -2.23 7.80
N THR A 285 27.03 -1.72 7.83
CA THR A 285 28.10 -2.07 8.77
C THR A 285 28.26 -1.07 9.91
N GLN A 286 27.44 -0.03 9.97
CA GLN A 286 27.40 0.86 11.13
C GLN A 286 27.05 0.09 12.40
N GLY A 287 27.52 0.56 13.55
CA GLY A 287 27.26 -0.09 14.84
C GLY A 287 25.78 -0.16 15.22
N THR A 288 24.91 0.64 14.58
CA THR A 288 23.45 0.54 14.69
C THR A 288 22.81 0.85 13.33
N PRO A 289 22.55 -0.17 12.50
CA PRO A 289 21.83 0.01 11.24
C PRO A 289 20.45 0.61 11.48
N THR A 290 20.14 1.71 10.80
CA THR A 290 18.84 2.40 10.98
C THR A 290 17.80 1.96 9.96
N GLY A 291 18.23 1.42 8.80
CA GLY A 291 17.36 1.17 7.65
C GLY A 291 16.69 2.44 7.10
N ALA A 292 17.10 3.64 7.53
CA ALA A 292 16.41 4.89 7.20
C ALA A 292 16.58 5.31 5.74
N PHE A 293 17.59 4.76 5.06
CA PHE A 293 17.90 5.04 3.67
C PHE A 293 17.97 3.74 2.87
N ASN A 294 17.77 3.88 1.56
CA ASN A 294 17.94 2.79 0.62
C ASN A 294 19.25 2.95 -0.13
N ASN A 295 19.94 1.83 -0.34
CA ASN A 295 20.99 1.72 -1.33
C ASN A 295 20.40 1.68 -2.74
N ASN A 296 21.21 1.97 -3.76
CA ASN A 296 20.75 1.96 -5.14
C ASN A 296 21.57 0.99 -5.99
N LEU A 297 20.85 0.17 -6.77
CA LEU A 297 21.46 -0.75 -7.73
C LEU A 297 20.63 -0.83 -9.02
N THR A 298 21.31 -0.72 -10.15
CA THR A 298 20.73 -1.02 -11.47
C THR A 298 21.25 -2.36 -11.98
N TRP A 299 20.36 -3.23 -12.46
CA TRP A 299 20.66 -4.52 -13.07
C TRP A 299 20.21 -4.54 -14.53
N LEU A 300 21.16 -4.77 -15.44
CA LEU A 300 20.94 -4.75 -16.89
C LEU A 300 20.94 -6.15 -17.52
N GLY A 301 21.21 -7.21 -16.76
CA GLY A 301 21.16 -8.59 -17.26
C GLY A 301 19.74 -9.00 -17.64
N ASN A 302 19.43 -9.00 -18.93
CA ASN A 302 18.08 -9.23 -19.48
C ASN A 302 17.61 -10.71 -19.41
N SER A 303 18.48 -11.63 -18.99
CA SER A 303 18.20 -13.06 -18.89
C SER A 303 17.76 -13.47 -17.48
N VAL A 304 17.88 -12.57 -16.49
CA VAL A 304 17.58 -12.90 -15.10
C VAL A 304 16.09 -13.20 -14.92
N LYS A 305 15.82 -14.34 -14.27
CA LYS A 305 14.49 -14.85 -13.93
C LYS A 305 14.20 -14.66 -12.45
N THR A 306 15.22 -14.81 -11.62
CA THR A 306 15.11 -14.73 -10.16
C THR A 306 16.06 -13.68 -9.60
N ILE A 307 15.52 -12.76 -8.81
CA ILE A 307 16.31 -11.86 -7.95
C ILE A 307 15.92 -12.13 -6.50
N ASN A 308 16.88 -12.56 -5.69
CA ASN A 308 16.72 -12.71 -4.25
C ASN A 308 17.46 -11.59 -3.53
N LEU A 309 16.80 -10.91 -2.61
CA LEU A 309 17.38 -9.80 -1.84
C LEU A 309 17.40 -10.17 -0.36
N SER A 310 18.52 -9.87 0.30
CA SER A 310 18.70 -10.12 1.74
C SER A 310 19.52 -9.03 2.42
N GLY A 311 19.60 -9.08 3.75
CA GLY A 311 20.51 -8.24 4.53
C GLY A 311 19.79 -7.35 5.53
N ASN A 312 20.47 -6.30 6.00
CA ASN A 312 20.02 -5.43 7.09
C ASN A 312 19.91 -3.96 6.66
N ALA A 313 19.75 -3.69 5.36
CA ALA A 313 19.51 -2.35 4.83
C ALA A 313 18.59 -2.38 3.59
N GLY A 314 17.95 -1.23 3.33
CA GLY A 314 16.99 -1.08 2.23
C GLY A 314 17.64 -1.00 0.85
N LEU A 315 16.85 -1.27 -0.20
CA LEU A 315 17.30 -1.24 -1.59
C LEU A 315 16.25 -0.63 -2.52
N SER A 316 16.69 0.32 -3.34
CA SER A 316 16.01 0.76 -4.55
C SER A 316 16.66 0.06 -5.75
N LEU A 317 15.95 -0.93 -6.29
CA LEU A 317 16.39 -1.79 -7.39
C LEU A 317 15.76 -1.33 -8.71
N THR A 318 16.61 -1.04 -9.70
CA THR A 318 16.20 -0.93 -11.10
C THR A 318 16.58 -2.20 -11.83
N ALA A 319 15.62 -3.04 -12.21
CA ALA A 319 15.88 -4.28 -12.95
C ALA A 319 14.93 -4.38 -14.15
N ASN A 320 15.48 -4.27 -15.36
CA ASN A 320 14.69 -4.10 -16.58
C ASN A 320 14.46 -5.42 -17.33
N SER A 321 14.79 -6.57 -16.74
CA SER A 321 14.57 -7.87 -17.37
C SER A 321 13.07 -8.13 -17.56
N THR A 322 12.70 -8.48 -18.78
CA THR A 322 11.33 -8.92 -19.14
C THR A 322 11.10 -10.41 -18.84
N ALA A 323 12.16 -11.14 -18.45
CA ALA A 323 12.15 -12.57 -18.15
C ALA A 323 11.97 -12.88 -16.66
N LEU A 324 11.88 -11.84 -15.80
CA LEU A 324 11.69 -12.01 -14.36
C LEU A 324 10.41 -12.79 -14.07
N THR A 325 10.56 -13.87 -13.30
CA THR A 325 9.47 -14.65 -12.70
C THR A 325 9.47 -14.53 -11.18
N THR A 326 10.58 -14.10 -10.57
CA THR A 326 10.69 -13.94 -9.12
C THR A 326 11.51 -12.71 -8.75
N VAL A 327 10.95 -11.86 -7.90
CA VAL A 327 11.69 -10.80 -7.18
C VAL A 327 11.33 -10.92 -5.71
N ASN A 328 12.27 -11.36 -4.88
CA ASN A 328 12.00 -11.66 -3.47
C ASN A 328 12.82 -10.76 -2.54
N ALA A 329 12.16 -9.81 -1.88
CA ALA A 329 12.74 -8.90 -0.90
C ALA A 329 12.52 -9.31 0.56
N SER A 330 11.97 -10.50 0.83
CA SER A 330 11.64 -10.93 2.19
C SER A 330 12.87 -11.15 3.08
N GLY A 331 14.07 -11.25 2.50
CA GLY A 331 15.32 -11.39 3.24
C GLY A 331 15.85 -10.07 3.80
N ILE A 332 15.27 -8.91 3.42
CA ILE A 332 15.65 -7.61 3.94
C ILE A 332 15.02 -7.42 5.32
N THR A 333 15.86 -7.34 6.34
CA THR A 333 15.43 -7.28 7.75
C THR A 333 15.19 -5.87 8.24
N LEU A 334 15.82 -4.87 7.63
CA LEU A 334 15.68 -3.45 7.95
C LEU A 334 15.71 -2.62 6.66
N GLY A 335 14.95 -1.51 6.66
CA GLY A 335 14.87 -0.57 5.54
C GLY A 335 13.83 -0.92 4.48
N ASN A 336 13.68 -0.02 3.51
CA ASN A 336 12.60 -0.06 2.53
C ASN A 336 13.00 -0.79 1.25
N PHE A 337 12.01 -1.21 0.47
CA PHE A 337 12.23 -1.78 -0.86
C PHE A 337 11.53 -0.96 -1.93
N THR A 338 12.22 -0.66 -3.01
CA THR A 338 11.65 0.01 -4.18
C THR A 338 11.99 -0.76 -5.44
N TRP A 339 10.99 -1.08 -6.26
CA TRP A 339 11.18 -1.73 -7.55
C TRP A 339 10.08 -1.39 -8.54
N THR A 340 10.43 -1.31 -9.82
CA THR A 340 9.49 -1.14 -10.93
C THR A 340 9.77 -2.23 -11.97
N SER A 341 8.73 -2.93 -12.39
CA SER A 341 8.82 -3.96 -13.42
C SER A 341 8.96 -3.33 -14.80
N ASN A 342 9.54 -4.11 -15.71
CA ASN A 342 9.38 -3.87 -17.16
C ASN A 342 8.14 -4.64 -17.68
N ALA A 343 8.00 -4.76 -18.99
CA ALA A 343 7.04 -5.62 -19.68
C ALA A 343 7.33 -7.10 -19.42
N LEU A 344 6.94 -7.59 -18.25
CA LEU A 344 7.07 -9.00 -17.87
C LEU A 344 6.34 -9.88 -18.88
N THR A 345 7.07 -10.83 -19.47
CA THR A 345 6.59 -11.74 -20.51
C THR A 345 6.06 -13.07 -19.96
N GLY A 346 6.29 -13.33 -18.68
CA GLY A 346 5.76 -14.47 -17.94
C GLY A 346 5.13 -14.02 -16.62
N ALA A 347 4.34 -14.92 -16.01
CA ALA A 347 3.82 -14.66 -14.68
C ALA A 347 4.96 -14.55 -13.67
N ALA A 348 4.88 -13.55 -12.79
CA ALA A 348 5.92 -13.28 -11.80
C ALA A 348 5.36 -13.24 -10.38
N THR A 349 6.17 -13.69 -9.43
CA THR A 349 5.92 -13.59 -7.99
C THR A 349 6.87 -12.56 -7.41
N ILE A 350 6.29 -11.55 -6.76
CA ILE A 350 7.01 -10.45 -6.16
C ILE A 350 6.68 -10.42 -4.67
N THR A 351 7.72 -10.45 -3.84
CA THR A 351 7.58 -10.38 -2.39
C THR A 351 8.31 -9.14 -1.90
N GLY A 352 7.60 -8.27 -1.19
CA GLY A 352 8.17 -7.12 -0.49
C GLY A 352 9.00 -7.53 0.73
N THR A 353 9.50 -6.54 1.46
CA THR A 353 10.10 -6.77 2.78
C THR A 353 9.02 -7.09 3.81
N ASN A 354 9.42 -7.78 4.90
CA ASN A 354 8.49 -8.14 5.96
C ASN A 354 8.05 -6.95 6.84
N ASN A 355 8.87 -5.92 6.96
CA ASN A 355 8.66 -4.82 7.93
C ASN A 355 8.86 -3.41 7.34
N GLY A 356 9.63 -3.29 6.26
CA GLY A 356 9.91 -2.01 5.63
C GLY A 356 8.76 -1.53 4.75
N THR A 357 8.79 -0.25 4.39
CA THR A 357 7.89 0.28 3.36
C THR A 357 8.28 -0.33 2.01
N ASN A 358 7.30 -0.80 1.26
CA ASN A 358 7.51 -1.33 -0.08
C ASN A 358 6.88 -0.40 -1.10
N THR A 359 7.64 0.02 -2.11
CA THR A 359 7.15 0.79 -3.26
C THR A 359 7.35 -0.02 -4.52
N VAL A 360 6.28 -0.65 -5.00
CA VAL A 360 6.35 -1.61 -6.10
C VAL A 360 5.41 -1.22 -7.24
N ASN A 361 5.94 -1.14 -8.45
CA ASN A 361 5.15 -0.83 -9.63
C ASN A 361 5.25 -1.99 -10.64
N ILE A 362 4.15 -2.72 -10.81
CA ILE A 362 3.99 -3.81 -11.79
C ILE A 362 3.05 -3.40 -12.93
N ASN A 363 2.79 -2.11 -13.11
CA ASN A 363 1.86 -1.60 -14.12
C ASN A 363 2.31 -1.83 -15.57
N ALA A 364 3.61 -2.00 -15.79
CA ALA A 364 4.17 -2.28 -17.11
C ALA A 364 4.04 -3.76 -17.51
N ALA A 365 3.70 -4.67 -16.58
CA ALA A 365 3.60 -6.09 -16.87
C ALA A 365 2.56 -6.37 -17.97
N THR A 366 2.85 -7.37 -18.81
CA THR A 366 1.94 -7.82 -19.90
C THR A 366 1.25 -9.15 -19.59
N VAL A 367 1.66 -9.80 -18.49
CA VAL A 367 1.10 -11.04 -17.96
C VAL A 367 0.83 -10.80 -16.47
N ALA A 368 -0.21 -11.45 -15.93
CA ALA A 368 -0.59 -11.33 -14.53
C ALA A 368 0.58 -11.64 -13.59
N ALA A 369 0.71 -10.83 -12.54
CA ALA A 369 1.72 -10.99 -11.51
C ALA A 369 1.08 -11.11 -10.12
N SER A 370 1.83 -11.71 -9.20
CA SER A 370 1.47 -11.83 -7.80
C SER A 370 2.38 -10.93 -6.97
N TYR A 371 1.81 -10.12 -6.09
CA TYR A 371 2.51 -9.31 -5.10
C TYR A 371 2.08 -9.70 -3.69
N ALA A 372 3.04 -9.91 -2.81
CA ALA A 372 2.83 -10.06 -1.37
C ALA A 372 3.73 -9.08 -0.61
N GLY A 373 3.12 -8.15 0.13
CA GLY A 373 3.81 -7.22 1.01
C GLY A 373 4.01 -7.75 2.42
N GLY A 374 4.13 -6.83 3.38
CA GLY A 374 4.52 -7.14 4.76
C GLY A 374 3.73 -6.35 5.81
N SER A 375 4.37 -6.11 6.94
CA SER A 375 3.79 -5.29 8.02
C SER A 375 4.09 -3.79 7.89
N GLY A 376 5.06 -3.42 7.06
CA GLY A 376 5.29 -2.03 6.67
C GLY A 376 4.25 -1.53 5.67
N ASN A 377 4.27 -0.25 5.35
CA ASN A 377 3.34 0.32 4.37
C ASN A 377 3.67 -0.19 2.95
N ASP A 378 2.67 -0.65 2.22
CA ASP A 378 2.82 -1.09 0.85
C ASP A 378 2.18 -0.09 -0.13
N ASN A 379 3.01 0.52 -0.98
CA ASN A 379 2.62 1.46 -2.03
C ASN A 379 2.77 0.77 -3.39
N VAL A 380 1.68 0.19 -3.89
CA VAL A 380 1.69 -0.67 -5.07
C VAL A 380 0.91 -0.06 -6.24
N ALA A 381 1.47 -0.14 -7.44
CA ALA A 381 0.77 0.17 -8.68
C ALA A 381 0.70 -1.07 -9.58
N ALA A 382 -0.48 -1.38 -10.12
CA ALA A 382 -0.69 -2.55 -10.95
C ALA A 382 -1.61 -2.28 -12.15
N ASN A 383 -1.39 -3.04 -13.23
CA ASN A 383 -2.27 -3.04 -14.39
C ASN A 383 -3.50 -3.90 -14.08
N GLY A 384 -4.61 -3.25 -13.77
CA GLY A 384 -5.84 -3.90 -13.36
C GLY A 384 -6.50 -4.74 -14.45
N THR A 385 -6.15 -4.55 -15.73
CA THR A 385 -6.66 -5.38 -16.84
C THR A 385 -6.11 -6.80 -16.85
N LEU A 386 -5.10 -7.07 -16.03
CA LEU A 386 -4.53 -8.39 -15.82
C LEU A 386 -5.09 -8.96 -14.51
N SER A 387 -5.30 -10.27 -14.47
CA SER A 387 -5.79 -10.98 -13.29
C SER A 387 -4.70 -11.14 -12.23
N ASN A 388 -4.18 -10.03 -11.71
CA ASN A 388 -3.13 -10.01 -10.69
C ASN A 388 -3.65 -10.55 -9.35
N THR A 389 -2.71 -10.97 -8.49
CA THR A 389 -2.99 -11.21 -7.07
C THR A 389 -2.14 -10.24 -6.26
N VAL A 390 -2.75 -9.30 -5.55
CA VAL A 390 -2.03 -8.32 -4.73
C VAL A 390 -2.53 -8.44 -3.30
N VAL A 391 -1.61 -8.77 -2.39
CA VAL A 391 -1.85 -8.79 -0.95
C VAL A 391 -0.88 -7.80 -0.33
N LEU A 392 -1.40 -6.70 0.22
CA LEU A 392 -0.56 -5.61 0.73
C LEU A 392 0.00 -5.96 2.12
N GLY A 393 -0.85 -6.29 3.10
CA GLY A 393 -0.39 -6.84 4.39
C GLY A 393 -1.04 -6.13 5.58
N SER A 394 -0.26 -5.71 6.57
CA SER A 394 -0.82 -5.05 7.78
C SER A 394 -0.42 -3.59 7.96
N GLY A 395 0.34 -3.02 7.03
CA GLY A 395 0.68 -1.59 7.03
C GLY A 395 -0.51 -0.70 6.68
N ILE A 396 -0.27 0.60 6.57
CA ILE A 396 -1.22 1.54 5.94
C ILE A 396 -0.88 1.56 4.45
N ASN A 397 -1.72 0.93 3.65
CA ASN A 397 -1.37 0.57 2.28
C ASN A 397 -2.05 1.47 1.25
N SER A 398 -1.43 1.56 0.08
CA SER A 398 -1.97 2.25 -1.08
C SER A 398 -1.83 1.37 -2.31
N LEU A 399 -2.95 1.13 -3.00
CA LEU A 399 -2.99 0.43 -4.27
C LEU A 399 -3.53 1.35 -5.36
N THR A 400 -2.79 1.51 -6.44
CA THR A 400 -3.27 2.17 -7.67
C THR A 400 -3.48 1.14 -8.76
N LEU A 401 -4.69 1.08 -9.31
CA LEU A 401 -5.05 0.21 -10.43
C LEU A 401 -5.31 1.04 -11.69
N SER A 402 -4.64 0.66 -12.78
CA SER A 402 -4.93 1.20 -14.11
C SER A 402 -5.86 0.27 -14.91
N GLY A 403 -6.49 0.81 -15.96
CA GLY A 403 -7.41 0.08 -16.83
C GLY A 403 -8.88 0.24 -16.44
N SER A 404 -9.77 -0.05 -17.40
CA SER A 404 -11.22 0.04 -17.19
C SER A 404 -11.81 -1.26 -16.68
N ALA A 405 -11.54 -2.41 -17.32
CA ALA A 405 -11.99 -3.70 -16.82
C ALA A 405 -10.96 -4.25 -15.82
N ILE A 406 -11.26 -4.19 -14.53
CA ILE A 406 -10.36 -4.64 -13.46
C ILE A 406 -10.64 -6.12 -13.15
N LEU A 407 -9.58 -6.92 -13.13
CA LEU A 407 -9.60 -8.37 -12.89
C LEU A 407 -8.64 -8.75 -11.76
N GLY A 408 -8.82 -9.94 -11.19
CA GLY A 408 -7.91 -10.50 -10.19
C GLY A 408 -8.37 -10.29 -8.76
N SER A 409 -7.42 -10.38 -7.82
CA SER A 409 -7.66 -10.28 -6.38
C SER A 409 -6.75 -9.24 -5.75
N TYR A 410 -7.34 -8.29 -5.05
CA TYR A 410 -6.67 -7.16 -4.41
C TYR A 410 -7.14 -7.08 -2.95
N THR A 411 -6.23 -7.33 -2.02
CA THR A 411 -6.52 -7.25 -0.60
C THR A 411 -5.52 -6.32 0.08
N SER A 412 -6.00 -5.35 0.84
CA SER A 412 -5.11 -4.51 1.62
C SER A 412 -4.60 -5.22 2.87
N GLY A 413 -5.42 -6.11 3.45
CA GLY A 413 -5.08 -6.96 4.58
C GLY A 413 -5.64 -6.40 5.90
N ALA A 414 -4.83 -6.40 6.97
CA ALA A 414 -5.27 -6.06 8.34
C ALA A 414 -4.88 -4.63 8.75
N GLY A 415 -4.45 -3.81 7.80
CA GLY A 415 -4.18 -2.39 8.00
C GLY A 415 -5.42 -1.62 8.43
N THR A 416 -5.21 -0.37 8.82
CA THR A 416 -6.31 0.59 8.97
C THR A 416 -6.00 1.76 8.06
N ASN A 417 -7.03 2.33 7.43
CA ASN A 417 -6.91 3.49 6.53
C ASN A 417 -6.23 3.15 5.18
N ASP A 418 -6.47 1.94 4.69
CA ASP A 418 -5.97 1.47 3.40
C ASP A 418 -6.70 2.16 2.24
N THR A 419 -5.96 2.52 1.18
CA THR A 419 -6.50 3.29 0.06
C THR A 419 -6.38 2.55 -1.26
N ILE A 420 -7.49 2.42 -1.99
CA ILE A 420 -7.49 2.01 -3.39
C ILE A 420 -7.76 3.23 -4.29
N THR A 421 -6.92 3.41 -5.31
CA THR A 421 -7.08 4.43 -6.35
C THR A 421 -7.36 3.75 -7.68
N LEU A 422 -8.50 4.08 -8.28
CA LEU A 422 -8.88 3.58 -9.61
C LEU A 422 -8.55 4.66 -10.63
N ALA A 423 -7.53 4.46 -11.47
CA ALA A 423 -7.00 5.54 -12.30
C ALA A 423 -7.79 5.80 -13.60
N SER A 424 -8.69 4.89 -14.00
CA SER A 424 -9.53 5.05 -15.19
C SER A 424 -10.73 5.96 -14.93
N ALA A 425 -11.20 6.66 -15.95
CA ALA A 425 -12.46 7.42 -15.89
C ALA A 425 -13.71 6.51 -15.86
N THR A 426 -13.58 5.25 -16.28
CA THR A 426 -14.68 4.28 -16.25
C THR A 426 -14.21 2.95 -15.64
N PRO A 427 -13.77 2.94 -14.37
CA PRO A 427 -13.27 1.72 -13.75
C PRO A 427 -14.42 0.76 -13.49
N ASP A 428 -14.20 -0.53 -13.72
CA ASP A 428 -15.13 -1.62 -13.48
C ASP A 428 -14.43 -2.67 -12.62
N ILE A 429 -14.79 -2.72 -11.34
CA ILE A 429 -14.26 -3.69 -10.38
C ILE A 429 -15.19 -4.88 -10.19
N SER A 430 -16.31 -4.95 -10.90
CA SER A 430 -17.37 -5.95 -10.64
C SER A 430 -16.91 -7.40 -10.88
N ALA A 431 -15.87 -7.60 -11.68
CA ALA A 431 -15.25 -8.92 -11.93
C ALA A 431 -14.03 -9.21 -11.04
N ALA A 432 -13.55 -8.24 -10.25
CA ALA A 432 -12.41 -8.40 -9.35
C ALA A 432 -12.85 -8.72 -7.93
N THR A 433 -11.98 -9.41 -7.18
CA THR A 433 -12.09 -9.44 -5.71
C THR A 433 -11.33 -8.25 -5.15
N VAL A 434 -12.03 -7.33 -4.49
CA VAL A 434 -11.44 -6.15 -3.83
C VAL A 434 -11.93 -6.15 -2.40
N THR A 435 -11.02 -6.23 -1.42
CA THR A 435 -11.39 -6.28 0.01
C THR A 435 -10.36 -5.57 0.90
N GLY A 436 -10.82 -5.13 2.07
CA GLY A 436 -9.98 -4.54 3.12
C GLY A 436 -9.68 -3.04 2.96
N PHE A 437 -10.07 -2.42 1.85
CA PHE A 437 -9.83 -0.99 1.64
C PHE A 437 -10.92 -0.15 2.30
N GLU A 438 -10.54 0.76 3.19
CA GLU A 438 -11.47 1.76 3.74
C GLU A 438 -11.66 2.93 2.79
N ASN A 439 -10.59 3.40 2.15
CA ASN A 439 -10.59 4.63 1.36
C ASN A 439 -10.64 4.33 -0.14
N LEU A 440 -11.37 5.17 -0.88
CA LEU A 440 -11.52 5.08 -2.32
C LEU A 440 -11.17 6.42 -2.97
N ASN A 441 -10.27 6.39 -3.95
CA ASN A 441 -9.98 7.53 -4.81
C ASN A 441 -10.45 7.25 -6.24
N LEU A 442 -11.24 8.18 -6.76
CA LEU A 442 -11.80 8.18 -8.10
C LEU A 442 -11.34 9.44 -8.87
N PRO A 443 -11.15 9.37 -10.20
CA PRO A 443 -10.90 10.54 -11.01
C PRO A 443 -12.18 11.38 -11.13
N SER A 444 -12.00 12.67 -11.44
CA SER A 444 -13.10 13.60 -11.66
C SER A 444 -14.06 13.15 -12.77
N ASN A 445 -15.36 13.23 -12.48
CA ASN A 445 -16.48 12.83 -13.33
C ASN A 445 -16.41 11.36 -13.79
N SER A 446 -15.87 10.48 -12.95
CA SER A 446 -15.74 9.06 -13.31
C SER A 446 -17.05 8.28 -13.13
N THR A 447 -17.15 7.16 -13.83
CA THR A 447 -18.25 6.20 -13.72
C THR A 447 -17.71 4.85 -13.27
N LEU A 448 -17.83 4.56 -11.98
CA LEU A 448 -17.44 3.29 -11.38
C LEU A 448 -18.53 2.23 -11.60
N THR A 449 -18.17 1.06 -12.12
CA THR A 449 -19.01 -0.14 -12.11
C THR A 449 -18.54 -1.07 -10.99
N ALA A 450 -19.44 -1.48 -10.10
CA ALA A 450 -19.13 -2.30 -8.94
C ALA A 450 -20.32 -3.16 -8.49
N THR A 451 -20.09 -4.11 -7.59
CA THR A 451 -21.15 -4.80 -6.85
C THR A 451 -21.57 -3.99 -5.61
N ALA A 452 -22.79 -4.17 -5.11
CA ALA A 452 -23.25 -3.50 -3.89
C ALA A 452 -22.32 -3.79 -2.67
N ALA A 453 -21.81 -5.02 -2.57
CA ALA A 453 -20.89 -5.41 -1.49
C ALA A 453 -19.54 -4.67 -1.57
N GLN A 454 -19.01 -4.47 -2.79
CA GLN A 454 -17.78 -3.71 -3.00
C GLN A 454 -17.96 -2.23 -2.66
N VAL A 455 -19.13 -1.64 -2.92
CA VAL A 455 -19.41 -0.25 -2.51
C VAL A 455 -19.57 -0.16 -0.99
N ALA A 456 -20.27 -1.11 -0.37
CA ALA A 456 -20.54 -1.10 1.06
C ALA A 456 -19.27 -1.10 1.93
N GLN A 457 -18.15 -1.65 1.46
CA GLN A 457 -16.91 -1.68 2.23
C GLN A 457 -16.31 -0.28 2.47
N PHE A 458 -16.59 0.69 1.59
CA PHE A 458 -16.04 2.05 1.68
C PHE A 458 -16.86 2.99 2.56
N ALA A 459 -17.97 2.50 3.15
CA ALA A 459 -18.97 3.34 3.82
C ALA A 459 -18.44 4.16 5.02
N THR A 460 -17.32 3.75 5.63
CA THR A 460 -16.73 4.43 6.80
C THR A 460 -15.43 5.16 6.51
N GLY A 461 -14.89 5.06 5.29
CA GLY A 461 -13.61 5.65 4.94
C GLY A 461 -13.71 7.02 4.31
N THR A 462 -12.55 7.51 3.87
CA THR A 462 -12.40 8.74 3.10
C THR A 462 -12.59 8.44 1.63
N ILE A 463 -13.45 9.22 0.98
CA ILE A 463 -13.72 9.13 -0.44
C ILE A 463 -13.18 10.40 -1.10
N THR A 464 -12.30 10.24 -2.08
CA THR A 464 -11.80 11.34 -2.91
C THR A 464 -12.40 11.18 -4.29
N ALA A 465 -13.43 11.96 -4.57
CA ALA A 465 -14.18 11.99 -5.82
C ALA A 465 -14.57 13.46 -6.05
N ALA A 466 -14.11 14.03 -7.16
CA ALA A 466 -14.21 15.47 -7.40
C ALA A 466 -14.95 15.74 -8.70
N GLY A 467 -16.22 16.10 -8.62
CA GLY A 467 -17.01 16.42 -9.80
C GLY A 467 -18.41 15.89 -9.64
N THR A 468 -18.87 15.15 -10.65
CA THR A 468 -20.12 14.39 -10.60
C THR A 468 -19.81 12.93 -10.90
N GLU A 469 -19.51 12.18 -9.87
CA GLU A 469 -19.19 10.75 -9.97
C GLU A 469 -20.46 9.90 -10.04
N THR A 470 -20.39 8.81 -10.81
CA THR A 470 -21.48 7.85 -10.96
C THR A 470 -21.04 6.47 -10.50
N ILE A 471 -21.90 5.79 -9.75
CA ILE A 471 -21.77 4.36 -9.42
C ILE A 471 -22.87 3.58 -10.14
N ASN A 472 -22.45 2.62 -10.97
CA ASN A 472 -23.32 1.61 -11.57
C ASN A 472 -23.18 0.30 -10.79
N LEU A 473 -24.29 -0.19 -10.23
CA LEU A 473 -24.29 -1.46 -9.53
C LEU A 473 -24.65 -2.63 -10.46
N THR A 474 -23.88 -3.72 -10.37
CA THR A 474 -24.14 -4.95 -11.13
C THR A 474 -24.91 -6.00 -10.34
N THR A 475 -25.00 -5.84 -9.02
CA THR A 475 -25.73 -6.75 -8.11
C THR A 475 -26.57 -5.96 -7.14
N ALA A 476 -27.80 -6.40 -6.88
CA ALA A 476 -28.65 -5.78 -5.88
C ALA A 476 -28.16 -6.08 -4.46
N GLY A 477 -28.51 -5.23 -3.49
CA GLY A 477 -28.13 -5.42 -2.08
C GLY A 477 -28.35 -4.19 -1.20
N THR A 478 -27.79 -4.24 0.00
CA THR A 478 -27.85 -3.15 0.99
C THR A 478 -26.52 -2.41 1.05
N PHE A 479 -26.54 -1.08 0.93
CA PHE A 479 -25.36 -0.24 1.03
C PHE A 479 -25.74 1.22 1.33
N SER A 480 -24.75 2.02 1.71
CA SER A 480 -24.89 3.47 1.91
C SER A 480 -24.18 4.23 0.80
N ALA A 481 -24.69 5.41 0.46
CA ALA A 481 -24.00 6.34 -0.41
C ALA A 481 -22.65 6.75 0.20
N LEU A 482 -21.64 6.83 -0.65
CA LEU A 482 -20.31 7.32 -0.37
C LEU A 482 -20.33 8.86 -0.37
N SER A 483 -19.62 9.47 0.57
CA SER A 483 -19.43 10.92 0.58
C SER A 483 -18.68 11.34 -0.70
N GLY A 484 -19.19 12.34 -1.42
CA GLY A 484 -18.57 12.80 -2.68
C GLY A 484 -18.89 11.98 -3.93
N VAL A 485 -19.91 11.12 -3.90
CA VAL A 485 -20.48 10.53 -5.12
C VAL A 485 -21.94 10.95 -5.24
N GLU A 486 -22.33 11.44 -6.42
CA GLU A 486 -23.60 12.11 -6.63
C GLU A 486 -24.65 11.25 -7.33
N VAL A 487 -24.25 10.29 -8.16
CA VAL A 487 -25.19 9.52 -9.00
C VAL A 487 -25.07 8.01 -8.72
N TYR A 488 -26.21 7.37 -8.47
CA TYR A 488 -26.31 5.93 -8.24
C TYR A 488 -27.32 5.30 -9.19
N ASN A 489 -26.85 4.34 -10.00
CA ASN A 489 -27.71 3.48 -10.80
C ASN A 489 -27.72 2.10 -10.14
N LEU A 490 -28.85 1.77 -9.51
CA LEU A 490 -29.01 0.53 -8.76
C LEU A 490 -29.14 -0.67 -9.72
N ALA A 491 -28.79 -1.85 -9.22
CA ALA A 491 -28.85 -3.06 -10.01
C ALA A 491 -30.28 -3.61 -10.07
N ASN A 492 -30.55 -4.49 -11.03
CA ASN A 492 -31.79 -5.26 -11.04
C ASN A 492 -31.89 -6.19 -9.81
N GLY A 493 -33.05 -6.22 -9.18
CA GLY A 493 -33.30 -6.97 -7.95
C GLY A 493 -33.77 -6.03 -6.83
N THR A 494 -33.80 -6.52 -5.59
CA THR A 494 -34.19 -5.73 -4.42
C THR A 494 -33.00 -4.98 -3.85
N ASN A 495 -33.03 -3.64 -3.89
CA ASN A 495 -32.01 -2.80 -3.30
C ASN A 495 -32.48 -2.13 -2.01
N ASN A 496 -31.55 -1.88 -1.10
CA ASN A 496 -31.78 -1.08 0.10
C ASN A 496 -30.69 -0.01 0.20
N PHE A 497 -31.00 1.18 -0.32
CA PHE A 497 -30.11 2.32 -0.42
C PHE A 497 -30.27 3.24 0.80
N THR A 498 -29.16 3.69 1.39
CA THR A 498 -29.16 4.72 2.44
C THR A 498 -28.37 5.94 1.98
N SER A 499 -28.97 7.13 2.03
CA SER A 499 -28.33 8.37 1.57
C SER A 499 -27.23 8.89 2.51
N ALA A 500 -26.34 9.70 1.96
CA ALA A 500 -25.36 10.51 2.68
C ALA A 500 -25.71 12.01 2.59
N ASP A 501 -24.95 12.85 3.32
CA ASP A 501 -25.10 14.31 3.34
C ASP A 501 -24.33 14.97 2.17
N VAL A 502 -24.65 14.54 0.95
CA VAL A 502 -24.09 15.02 -0.33
C VAL A 502 -25.21 15.09 -1.36
N ALA A 503 -25.08 15.91 -2.40
CA ALA A 503 -26.06 15.93 -3.48
C ALA A 503 -26.24 14.52 -4.08
N ILE A 504 -27.47 13.98 -4.12
CA ILE A 504 -27.73 12.61 -4.59
C ILE A 504 -28.81 12.59 -5.68
N SER A 505 -28.55 11.83 -6.75
CA SER A 505 -29.53 11.30 -7.69
C SER A 505 -29.43 9.78 -7.69
N VAL A 506 -30.56 9.09 -7.55
CA VAL A 506 -30.60 7.62 -7.54
C VAL A 506 -31.69 7.09 -8.46
N ILE A 507 -31.35 6.08 -9.25
CA ILE A 507 -32.26 5.36 -10.14
C ILE A 507 -32.29 3.90 -9.70
N GLY A 508 -33.47 3.40 -9.36
CA GLY A 508 -33.75 2.02 -8.99
C GLY A 508 -33.66 1.03 -10.16
N GLY A 509 -33.73 -0.25 -9.83
CA GLY A 509 -33.68 -1.36 -10.76
C GLY A 509 -35.07 -1.83 -11.22
N THR A 510 -35.16 -3.12 -11.54
CA THR A 510 -36.44 -3.78 -11.89
C THR A 510 -37.10 -4.52 -10.72
N GLY A 511 -36.55 -4.43 -9.51
CA GLY A 511 -37.10 -5.09 -8.32
C GLY A 511 -37.58 -4.06 -7.30
N SER A 512 -38.13 -4.52 -6.19
CA SER A 512 -38.57 -3.61 -5.11
C SER A 512 -37.39 -2.96 -4.41
N ASP A 513 -37.28 -1.65 -4.53
CA ASP A 513 -36.21 -0.86 -3.96
C ASP A 513 -36.67 -0.07 -2.73
N THR A 514 -35.78 0.05 -1.75
CA THR A 514 -35.99 0.86 -0.55
C THR A 514 -34.95 1.97 -0.49
N PHE A 515 -35.44 3.21 -0.44
CA PHE A 515 -34.64 4.43 -0.38
C PHE A 515 -34.76 5.03 1.01
N ASN A 516 -33.67 5.11 1.77
CA ASN A 516 -33.67 5.64 3.13
C ASN A 516 -32.96 6.98 3.18
N PHE A 517 -33.68 8.01 3.59
CA PHE A 517 -33.20 9.38 3.73
C PHE A 517 -33.59 9.95 5.08
N THR A 518 -32.81 10.87 5.62
CA THR A 518 -33.29 11.79 6.65
C THR A 518 -34.05 12.93 5.99
N ALA A 519 -34.96 13.58 6.70
CA ALA A 519 -35.63 14.76 6.17
C ALA A 519 -34.67 15.94 5.87
N ASN A 520 -33.53 16.04 6.57
CA ASN A 520 -32.46 16.98 6.20
C ASN A 520 -31.86 16.65 4.83
N GLN A 521 -31.65 15.36 4.55
CA GLN A 521 -31.15 14.92 3.25
C GLN A 521 -32.15 15.18 2.14
N ILE A 522 -33.44 14.92 2.34
CA ILE A 522 -34.47 15.26 1.34
C ILE A 522 -34.47 16.77 1.03
N ALA A 523 -34.41 17.62 2.06
CA ALA A 523 -34.49 19.06 1.89
C ALA A 523 -33.25 19.63 1.17
N ASN A 524 -32.06 19.25 1.62
CA ASN A 524 -30.81 19.94 1.27
C ASN A 524 -29.94 19.21 0.26
N PHE A 525 -30.12 17.89 0.11
CA PHE A 525 -29.17 17.02 -0.58
C PHE A 525 -29.82 16.17 -1.68
N LEU A 526 -31.10 15.83 -1.55
CA LEU A 526 -31.77 15.07 -2.59
C LEU A 526 -31.98 15.93 -3.84
N THR A 527 -31.47 15.41 -4.96
CA THR A 527 -31.68 15.94 -6.30
C THR A 527 -32.84 15.20 -6.95
N THR A 528 -32.73 13.87 -7.14
CA THR A 528 -33.78 13.02 -7.73
C THR A 528 -33.78 11.59 -7.19
N ILE A 529 -34.95 10.97 -7.13
CA ILE A 529 -35.18 9.53 -6.98
C ILE A 529 -36.07 9.12 -8.15
N ASP A 530 -35.69 8.05 -8.83
CA ASP A 530 -36.57 7.27 -9.70
C ASP A 530 -36.56 5.83 -9.15
N GLY A 531 -37.68 5.31 -8.68
CA GLY A 531 -37.73 3.93 -8.18
C GLY A 531 -37.53 2.88 -9.27
N GLY A 532 -37.69 3.27 -10.54
CA GLY A 532 -37.55 2.35 -11.66
C GLY A 532 -38.82 1.51 -11.85
N SER A 533 -38.64 0.20 -12.03
CA SER A 533 -39.76 -0.73 -12.09
C SER A 533 -39.77 -1.58 -10.84
N GLY A 534 -40.93 -1.80 -10.24
CA GLY A 534 -40.97 -2.60 -9.03
C GLY A 534 -42.10 -2.14 -8.12
N PHE A 535 -41.93 -2.43 -6.84
CA PHE A 535 -42.71 -1.80 -5.79
C PHE A 535 -41.71 -1.14 -4.84
N ASP A 536 -41.69 0.18 -4.87
CA ASP A 536 -40.59 0.96 -4.33
C ASP A 536 -41.05 1.80 -3.14
N ILE A 537 -40.14 1.94 -2.18
CA ILE A 537 -40.41 2.55 -0.88
C ILE A 537 -39.40 3.65 -0.63
N LEU A 538 -39.88 4.87 -0.38
CA LEU A 538 -39.09 5.96 0.16
C LEU A 538 -39.37 6.12 1.66
N ASN A 539 -38.36 5.87 2.49
CA ASN A 539 -38.38 6.14 3.92
C ASN A 539 -37.69 7.48 4.22
N ILE A 540 -38.39 8.34 4.94
CA ILE A 540 -37.92 9.66 5.37
C ILE A 540 -37.91 9.68 6.91
N GLY A 541 -36.71 9.71 7.49
CA GLY A 541 -36.48 9.85 8.92
C GLY A 541 -36.75 11.26 9.44
N SER A 542 -36.93 11.38 10.76
CA SER A 542 -37.34 12.63 11.42
C SER A 542 -36.19 13.64 11.63
N THR A 543 -36.53 14.90 11.92
CA THR A 543 -35.60 15.95 12.38
C THR A 543 -36.23 16.77 13.52
N THR A 544 -35.58 17.87 13.94
CA THR A 544 -36.18 18.89 14.82
C THR A 544 -37.31 19.69 14.16
N THR A 545 -37.09 20.20 12.94
CA THR A 545 -38.09 20.91 12.12
C THR A 545 -38.05 20.38 10.71
N GLN A 546 -39.21 19.99 10.18
CA GLN A 546 -39.31 19.39 8.86
C GLN A 546 -39.98 20.36 7.88
N SER A 547 -39.38 20.58 6.73
CA SER A 547 -40.01 21.28 5.61
C SER A 547 -39.62 20.58 4.33
N ILE A 548 -40.48 19.68 3.89
CA ILE A 548 -40.17 18.71 2.85
C ILE A 548 -41.09 18.94 1.67
N ASP A 549 -40.49 19.06 0.48
CA ASP A 549 -41.20 19.04 -0.78
C ASP A 549 -40.50 18.05 -1.71
N ILE A 550 -41.24 17.02 -2.12
CA ILE A 550 -40.73 15.96 -3.01
C ILE A 550 -41.38 16.02 -4.40
N SER A 551 -42.20 17.03 -4.68
CA SER A 551 -43.07 17.09 -5.86
C SER A 551 -42.33 16.99 -7.20
N THR A 552 -41.07 17.41 -7.24
CA THR A 552 -40.20 17.38 -8.43
C THR A 552 -39.00 16.44 -8.26
N LYS A 553 -38.86 15.81 -7.10
CA LYS A 553 -37.69 15.03 -6.72
C LYS A 553 -37.90 13.53 -6.80
N VAL A 554 -39.15 13.05 -6.76
CA VAL A 554 -39.44 11.61 -6.63
C VAL A 554 -40.36 11.16 -7.76
N ASN A 555 -39.91 10.16 -8.51
CA ASN A 555 -40.65 9.49 -9.57
C ASN A 555 -40.68 7.97 -9.30
N SER A 556 -41.70 7.30 -9.82
CA SER A 556 -41.82 5.83 -9.80
C SER A 556 -41.61 5.21 -8.40
N VAL A 557 -42.21 5.81 -7.36
CA VAL A 557 -42.17 5.27 -6.00
C VAL A 557 -43.60 5.02 -5.54
N GLU A 558 -43.93 3.82 -5.09
CA GLU A 558 -45.32 3.49 -4.73
C GLU A 558 -45.65 3.87 -3.28
N THR A 559 -44.67 3.81 -2.37
CA THR A 559 -44.88 4.10 -0.95
C THR A 559 -43.89 5.14 -0.43
N VAL A 560 -44.40 6.15 0.27
CA VAL A 560 -43.59 7.13 0.99
C VAL A 560 -43.92 7.08 2.47
N ASN A 561 -42.95 6.68 3.30
CA ASN A 561 -43.06 6.65 4.76
C ASN A 561 -42.31 7.86 5.34
N VAL A 562 -42.99 8.66 6.17
CA VAL A 562 -42.42 9.86 6.79
C VAL A 562 -42.54 9.78 8.31
N ALA A 563 -41.41 9.86 9.00
CA ALA A 563 -41.37 9.91 10.46
C ALA A 563 -41.69 11.33 10.99
N GLY A 564 -42.41 11.40 12.11
CA GLY A 564 -42.75 12.67 12.76
C GLY A 564 -41.55 13.33 13.43
N SER A 565 -41.46 14.67 13.36
CA SER A 565 -40.40 15.47 13.99
C SER A 565 -40.73 15.87 15.43
N THR A 566 -39.73 16.41 16.13
CA THR A 566 -39.91 16.97 17.47
C THR A 566 -40.45 18.42 17.49
N GLY A 567 -40.63 19.04 16.32
CA GLY A 567 -41.17 20.39 16.17
C GLY A 567 -42.19 20.47 15.01
N THR A 568 -42.48 21.70 14.59
CA THR A 568 -43.38 21.98 13.46
C THR A 568 -42.85 21.34 12.18
N ALA A 569 -43.75 20.77 11.40
CA ALA A 569 -43.43 20.05 10.18
C ALA A 569 -44.32 20.48 9.02
N SER A 570 -43.75 20.56 7.82
CA SER A 570 -44.50 20.62 6.58
C SER A 570 -44.02 19.56 5.59
N PHE A 571 -44.96 19.00 4.84
CA PHE A 571 -44.72 17.99 3.81
C PHE A 571 -45.59 18.28 2.59
N THR A 572 -44.99 18.27 1.40
CA THR A 572 -45.67 18.55 0.13
C THR A 572 -45.34 17.47 -0.90
N MET A 573 -46.39 16.93 -1.54
CA MET A 573 -46.27 15.95 -2.62
C MET A 573 -47.33 16.23 -3.70
N GLN A 574 -47.10 17.22 -4.56
CA GLN A 574 -48.11 17.70 -5.52
C GLN A 574 -48.40 16.73 -6.69
N ASN A 575 -47.51 15.78 -6.94
CA ASN A 575 -47.61 14.81 -8.06
C ASN A 575 -47.82 13.37 -7.57
N GLY A 576 -48.37 13.17 -6.37
CA GLY A 576 -48.51 11.86 -5.73
C GLY A 576 -49.58 10.92 -6.29
N ALA A 577 -49.96 11.02 -7.57
CA ALA A 577 -51.01 10.19 -8.16
C ALA A 577 -50.70 8.68 -8.01
N GLY A 578 -51.52 7.94 -7.26
CA GLY A 578 -51.32 6.50 -7.05
C GLY A 578 -50.31 6.13 -5.95
N TYR A 579 -49.75 7.10 -5.22
CA TYR A 579 -48.80 6.88 -4.13
C TYR A 579 -49.56 6.58 -2.82
N LEU A 580 -48.97 5.71 -1.99
CA LEU A 580 -49.33 5.56 -0.58
C LEU A 580 -48.39 6.43 0.27
N LEU A 581 -48.92 7.53 0.81
CA LEU A 581 -48.22 8.36 1.79
C LEU A 581 -48.58 7.92 3.21
N SER A 582 -47.62 7.44 3.98
CA SER A 582 -47.75 7.15 5.41
C SER A 582 -46.96 8.17 6.21
N TYR A 583 -47.64 9.03 6.96
CA TYR A 583 -47.01 10.12 7.73
C TYR A 583 -47.28 9.95 9.21
N ALA A 584 -46.23 9.87 10.03
CA ALA A 584 -46.36 9.87 11.48
C ALA A 584 -46.39 11.31 12.03
N LYS A 585 -47.36 11.61 12.91
CA LYS A 585 -47.54 12.94 13.50
C LYS A 585 -46.28 13.41 14.24
N SER A 586 -45.84 14.63 13.95
CA SER A 586 -44.82 15.33 14.71
C SER A 586 -45.35 15.82 16.07
N THR A 587 -44.47 16.16 17.01
CA THR A 587 -44.87 16.74 18.30
C THR A 587 -45.18 18.24 18.21
N GLY A 588 -44.79 18.91 17.13
CA GLY A 588 -45.31 20.22 16.75
C GLY A 588 -46.33 20.12 15.62
N ASP A 589 -46.93 21.26 15.27
CA ASP A 589 -47.98 21.37 14.25
C ASP A 589 -47.51 20.80 12.91
N ASN A 590 -48.40 20.09 12.21
CA ASN A 590 -48.11 19.47 10.92
C ASN A 590 -48.91 20.17 9.82
N THR A 591 -48.27 20.46 8.69
CA THR A 591 -48.93 20.97 7.47
C THR A 591 -48.61 20.05 6.30
N ILE A 592 -49.60 19.32 5.81
CA ILE A 592 -49.45 18.33 4.75
C ILE A 592 -50.21 18.83 3.53
N THR A 593 -49.54 18.92 2.38
CA THR A 593 -50.16 19.31 1.11
C THR A 593 -50.12 18.13 0.15
N LEU A 594 -51.31 17.62 -0.17
CA LEU A 594 -51.55 16.56 -1.14
C LEU A 594 -51.71 17.16 -2.54
N GLY A 595 -51.30 16.40 -3.54
CA GLY A 595 -51.33 16.78 -4.94
C GLY A 595 -52.66 16.63 -5.68
N SER A 596 -52.65 16.96 -6.98
CA SER A 596 -53.83 16.88 -7.86
C SER A 596 -54.04 15.51 -8.49
N GLY A 597 -53.37 14.46 -8.01
CA GLY A 597 -53.28 13.14 -8.63
C GLY A 597 -54.20 12.06 -8.05
N GLY A 598 -54.77 12.30 -6.86
CA GLY A 598 -55.50 11.32 -6.08
C GLY A 598 -54.54 10.37 -5.34
N GLN A 599 -54.45 10.53 -4.03
CA GLN A 599 -53.47 9.86 -3.16
C GLN A 599 -54.14 9.02 -2.09
N SER A 600 -53.50 7.92 -1.71
CA SER A 600 -53.82 7.25 -0.45
C SER A 600 -52.93 7.82 0.65
N PHE A 601 -53.53 8.46 1.64
CA PHE A 601 -52.84 9.10 2.75
C PHE A 601 -53.21 8.44 4.09
N ASN A 602 -52.21 8.00 4.84
CA ASN A 602 -52.36 7.47 6.19
C ASN A 602 -51.65 8.41 7.18
N LEU A 603 -52.42 9.09 8.02
CA LEU A 603 -51.91 9.81 9.16
C LEU A 603 -51.83 8.86 10.36
N THR A 604 -50.63 8.70 10.92
CA THR A 604 -50.33 7.75 12.00
C THR A 604 -49.71 8.45 13.21
N GLY A 605 -49.54 7.73 14.32
CA GLY A 605 -48.96 8.27 15.56
C GLY A 605 -49.98 8.95 16.48
N SER A 606 -49.57 9.17 17.74
CA SER A 606 -50.47 9.58 18.85
C SER A 606 -50.19 10.99 19.40
N SER A 607 -49.38 11.80 18.70
CA SER A 607 -49.07 13.16 19.11
C SER A 607 -50.34 14.02 19.26
N SER A 608 -50.35 14.91 20.26
CA SER A 608 -51.44 15.86 20.48
C SER A 608 -51.39 17.10 19.57
N ALA A 609 -50.36 17.24 18.73
CA ALA A 609 -50.22 18.38 17.84
C ALA A 609 -51.25 18.34 16.70
N PRO A 610 -51.83 19.48 16.30
CA PRO A 610 -52.74 19.54 15.18
C PRO A 610 -52.05 19.17 13.86
N THR A 611 -52.80 18.57 12.95
CA THR A 611 -52.38 18.32 11.57
C THR A 611 -53.34 19.02 10.63
N THR A 612 -52.82 19.92 9.80
CA THR A 612 -53.54 20.52 8.68
C THR A 612 -53.21 19.73 7.42
N ILE A 613 -54.21 19.19 6.74
CA ILE A 613 -54.09 18.45 5.48
C ILE A 613 -54.77 19.28 4.40
N THR A 614 -54.06 19.63 3.34
CA THR A 614 -54.59 20.35 2.19
C THR A 614 -54.71 19.40 1.01
N GLY A 615 -55.94 19.07 0.60
CA GLY A 615 -56.23 18.18 -0.54
C GLY A 615 -56.16 18.88 -1.90
N GLY A 616 -56.00 18.09 -2.97
CA GLY A 616 -56.01 18.56 -4.36
C GLY A 616 -57.40 18.47 -5.02
N ALA A 617 -57.44 18.55 -6.34
CA ALA A 617 -58.68 18.44 -7.13
C ALA A 617 -59.11 17.00 -7.45
N ALA A 618 -58.21 16.03 -7.26
CA ALA A 618 -58.45 14.63 -7.53
C ALA A 618 -58.82 13.87 -6.26
N VAL A 619 -59.47 12.72 -6.42
CA VAL A 619 -59.98 11.91 -5.31
C VAL A 619 -58.85 11.35 -4.44
N ASP A 620 -58.74 11.86 -3.23
CA ASP A 620 -57.86 11.38 -2.18
C ASP A 620 -58.58 10.38 -1.26
N PHE A 621 -57.85 9.39 -0.75
CA PHE A 621 -58.29 8.47 0.30
C PHE A 621 -57.47 8.71 1.56
N ILE A 622 -58.07 9.30 2.58
CA ILE A 622 -57.39 9.76 3.80
C ILE A 622 -57.82 8.90 4.98
N THR A 623 -56.85 8.29 5.66
CA THR A 623 -57.05 7.58 6.92
C THR A 623 -56.46 8.40 8.05
N LEU A 624 -57.29 8.83 8.99
CA LEU A 624 -56.88 9.54 10.20
C LEU A 624 -56.50 8.55 11.32
N PRO A 625 -55.71 8.98 12.32
CA PRO A 625 -55.32 8.10 13.43
C PRO A 625 -56.52 7.80 14.34
N PHE A 626 -56.73 6.52 14.65
CA PHE A 626 -57.84 6.07 15.51
C PHE A 626 -57.63 6.46 17.00
N SER A 627 -56.41 6.81 17.40
CA SER A 627 -56.05 7.15 18.77
C SER A 627 -55.10 8.36 18.83
N GLY A 628 -55.56 9.44 19.43
CA GLY A 628 -54.84 10.70 19.60
C GLY A 628 -55.83 11.80 19.97
N GLY A 629 -55.55 12.58 21.03
CA GLY A 629 -56.48 13.61 21.54
C GLY A 629 -56.46 14.94 20.79
N ALA A 630 -55.81 15.00 19.62
CA ALA A 630 -55.61 16.22 18.85
C ALA A 630 -56.81 16.52 17.95
N SER A 631 -56.85 17.74 17.42
CA SER A 631 -57.77 18.13 16.36
C SER A 631 -57.06 18.02 15.00
N GLU A 632 -57.61 17.25 14.07
CA GLU A 632 -57.15 17.25 12.68
C GLU A 632 -57.92 18.28 11.86
N THR A 633 -57.27 19.04 10.98
CA THR A 633 -57.92 19.98 10.08
C THR A 633 -57.72 19.53 8.65
N PHE A 634 -58.81 19.22 7.95
CA PHE A 634 -58.83 19.02 6.51
C PHE A 634 -59.26 20.32 5.82
N ILE A 635 -58.38 20.85 4.98
CA ILE A 635 -58.59 22.03 4.16
C ILE A 635 -58.61 21.58 2.70
N GLN A 636 -59.51 22.12 1.89
CA GLN A 636 -59.43 21.99 0.44
C GLN A 636 -59.54 23.39 -0.15
N THR A 637 -58.43 23.92 -0.69
CA THR A 637 -58.37 25.27 -1.27
C THR A 637 -58.03 25.16 -2.76
N GLY A 638 -58.95 25.55 -3.66
CA GLY A 638 -58.71 25.59 -5.10
C GLY A 638 -59.98 25.52 -5.96
N ALA A 639 -59.87 25.89 -7.24
CA ALA A 639 -60.93 25.67 -8.23
C ALA A 639 -61.00 24.16 -8.54
N ASN A 640 -62.17 23.54 -8.37
CA ASN A 640 -62.39 22.08 -8.33
C ASN A 640 -62.03 21.44 -6.98
N MET A 641 -62.76 21.85 -5.93
CA MET A 641 -62.78 21.15 -4.63
C MET A 641 -63.20 19.69 -4.80
N SER A 642 -63.34 18.91 -3.72
CA SER A 642 -64.12 17.67 -3.78
C SER A 642 -65.54 18.03 -4.20
N ASN A 643 -65.73 18.10 -5.50
CA ASN A 643 -66.91 18.65 -6.13
C ASN A 643 -67.82 17.47 -6.43
N ARG A 644 -68.94 17.76 -7.09
CA ARG A 644 -69.87 16.71 -7.46
C ARG A 644 -69.21 15.55 -8.24
N THR A 645 -68.10 15.74 -8.95
CA THR A 645 -67.51 14.70 -9.81
C THR A 645 -66.30 13.97 -9.22
N GLN A 646 -65.63 14.55 -8.23
CA GLN A 646 -64.42 14.01 -7.61
C GLN A 646 -64.58 14.14 -6.10
N ILE A 647 -64.83 13.03 -5.40
CA ILE A 647 -65.18 13.04 -3.98
C ILE A 647 -64.11 12.33 -3.18
N ASP A 648 -63.43 13.08 -2.31
CA ASP A 648 -62.47 12.53 -1.37
C ASP A 648 -63.16 11.62 -0.34
N LYS A 649 -62.41 10.60 0.08
CA LYS A 649 -62.85 9.61 1.06
C LYS A 649 -62.03 9.76 2.32
N ILE A 650 -62.70 9.88 3.46
CA ILE A 650 -62.01 10.05 4.74
C ILE A 650 -62.49 8.99 5.73
N ALA A 651 -61.52 8.33 6.37
CA ALA A 651 -61.73 7.25 7.33
C ALA A 651 -61.16 7.56 8.71
N ASN A 652 -61.76 6.94 9.74
CA ASN A 652 -61.34 6.97 11.15
C ASN A 652 -61.30 8.37 11.81
N PHE A 653 -62.38 9.15 11.71
CA PHE A 653 -62.50 10.42 12.46
C PHE A 653 -62.36 10.20 13.96
N SER A 654 -61.64 11.10 14.63
CA SER A 654 -61.32 10.93 16.05
C SER A 654 -62.59 10.98 16.90
N ALA A 655 -62.74 10.00 17.80
CA ALA A 655 -63.77 10.05 18.85
C ALA A 655 -63.40 11.02 19.99
N THR A 656 -62.14 11.49 20.04
CA THR A 656 -61.57 12.33 21.11
C THR A 656 -60.75 13.46 20.49
N GLY A 657 -61.37 14.62 20.28
CA GLY A 657 -60.80 15.72 19.49
C GLY A 657 -61.88 16.38 18.66
N VAL A 658 -61.56 17.49 17.99
CA VAL A 658 -62.46 18.16 17.04
C VAL A 658 -61.80 18.11 15.67
N ASP A 659 -62.23 17.21 14.80
CA ASP A 659 -61.79 17.23 13.40
C ASP A 659 -62.49 18.37 12.68
N PHE A 660 -61.76 19.18 11.90
CA PHE A 660 -62.28 20.34 11.19
C PHE A 660 -62.28 20.09 9.68
N PHE A 661 -63.40 20.36 9.00
CA PHE A 661 -63.47 20.45 7.53
C PHE A 661 -63.66 21.91 7.12
N LYS A 662 -62.74 22.44 6.31
CA LYS A 662 -62.68 23.86 5.96
C LYS A 662 -62.83 24.10 4.46
N THR A 663 -63.75 25.00 4.13
CA THR A 663 -64.13 25.39 2.76
C THR A 663 -64.13 26.91 2.55
N GLY A 664 -63.68 27.68 3.56
CA GLY A 664 -63.69 29.15 3.57
C GLY A 664 -65.02 29.81 3.94
N VAL A 665 -66.07 29.04 4.25
CA VAL A 665 -67.37 29.53 4.74
C VAL A 665 -67.76 28.79 6.02
N ASN A 666 -68.17 29.52 7.06
CA ASN A 666 -68.56 28.93 8.34
C ASN A 666 -69.98 28.36 8.33
N ALA A 667 -70.14 27.14 8.84
CA ALA A 667 -71.45 26.55 9.05
C ALA A 667 -72.14 27.10 10.31
N SER A 668 -73.39 27.54 10.17
CA SER A 668 -74.22 27.98 11.31
C SER A 668 -75.05 26.85 11.92
N ILE A 669 -75.41 25.84 11.13
CA ILE A 669 -76.21 24.66 11.52
C ILE A 669 -75.73 23.44 10.73
N VAL A 670 -75.85 22.26 11.32
CA VAL A 670 -75.64 20.96 10.65
C VAL A 670 -76.99 20.26 10.55
N GLY A 671 -77.51 20.13 9.32
CA GLY A 671 -78.71 19.35 9.03
C GLY A 671 -78.37 17.88 8.76
N SER A 672 -79.40 17.02 8.75
CA SER A 672 -79.28 15.64 8.27
C SER A 672 -80.38 15.32 7.26
N TYR A 673 -80.05 14.47 6.28
CA TYR A 673 -80.97 14.05 5.23
C TYR A 673 -80.72 12.57 4.91
N ILE A 674 -81.80 11.80 4.70
CA ILE A 674 -81.72 10.35 4.47
C ILE A 674 -82.31 10.04 3.09
N ILE A 675 -81.58 9.24 2.31
CA ILE A 675 -81.99 8.73 1.01
C ILE A 675 -82.07 7.19 1.10
N GLY A 676 -83.20 6.62 0.66
CA GLY A 676 -83.47 5.19 0.86
C GLY A 676 -82.56 4.25 0.06
N ASN A 677 -82.49 4.42 -1.27
CA ASN A 677 -81.74 3.54 -2.16
C ASN A 677 -81.17 4.31 -3.35
N GLU A 678 -79.85 4.29 -3.56
CA GLU A 678 -79.21 4.95 -4.69
C GLU A 678 -78.00 4.22 -5.26
N ASN A 679 -77.72 4.50 -6.54
CA ASN A 679 -76.58 3.94 -7.26
C ASN A 679 -75.47 4.98 -7.52
N LEU A 680 -74.22 4.50 -7.64
CA LEU A 680 -73.04 5.36 -7.78
C LEU A 680 -73.08 6.28 -9.02
N GLY A 681 -73.86 5.94 -10.05
CA GLY A 681 -74.04 6.76 -11.25
C GLY A 681 -75.07 7.90 -11.12
N THR A 682 -75.93 7.87 -10.11
CA THR A 682 -77.08 8.80 -9.98
C THR A 682 -77.18 9.51 -8.64
N TYR A 683 -76.51 9.01 -7.60
CA TYR A 683 -76.68 9.49 -6.23
C TYR A 683 -76.51 11.00 -6.07
N LEU A 684 -75.58 11.63 -6.79
CA LEU A 684 -75.36 13.08 -6.74
C LEU A 684 -76.55 13.87 -7.28
N THR A 685 -77.21 13.34 -8.32
CA THR A 685 -78.44 13.94 -8.87
C THR A 685 -79.59 13.75 -7.89
N THR A 686 -79.70 12.59 -7.26
CA THR A 686 -80.72 12.35 -6.21
C THR A 686 -80.51 13.23 -5.00
N ILE A 687 -79.27 13.38 -4.54
CA ILE A 687 -78.88 14.31 -3.48
C ILE A 687 -79.27 15.74 -3.85
N ALA A 688 -78.89 16.19 -5.04
CA ALA A 688 -79.20 17.53 -5.54
C ALA A 688 -80.72 17.77 -5.55
N ASN A 689 -81.49 16.83 -6.09
CA ASN A 689 -82.95 16.93 -6.13
C ASN A 689 -83.56 16.96 -4.73
N GLY A 690 -83.09 16.09 -3.82
CA GLY A 690 -83.58 16.02 -2.45
C GLY A 690 -83.26 17.26 -1.60
N LEU A 691 -82.12 17.91 -1.88
CA LEU A 691 -81.68 19.13 -1.18
C LEU A 691 -82.13 20.43 -1.84
N SER A 692 -82.54 20.41 -3.11
CA SER A 692 -82.92 21.61 -3.89
C SER A 692 -83.98 22.51 -3.23
N GLY A 693 -84.83 21.94 -2.34
CA GLY A 693 -85.82 22.70 -1.57
C GLY A 693 -85.35 23.23 -0.20
N VAL A 694 -84.14 22.89 0.23
CA VAL A 694 -83.63 23.17 1.59
C VAL A 694 -82.36 24.03 1.60
N LEU A 695 -81.63 24.10 0.47
CA LEU A 695 -80.40 24.90 0.30
C LEU A 695 -80.68 26.40 0.14
N THR A 696 -81.12 27.06 1.20
CA THR A 696 -81.57 28.45 1.14
C THR A 696 -80.46 29.48 1.39
N ASN A 697 -79.32 29.09 1.97
CA ASN A 697 -78.23 30.00 2.32
C ASN A 697 -76.84 29.39 2.05
N THR A 698 -75.88 30.25 1.70
CA THR A 698 -74.44 29.91 1.66
C THR A 698 -73.96 29.50 3.07
N GLY A 699 -73.11 28.47 3.16
CA GLY A 699 -72.57 27.95 4.42
C GLY A 699 -73.45 26.92 5.13
N GLN A 700 -74.57 26.48 4.54
CA GLN A 700 -75.35 25.37 5.09
C GLN A 700 -74.63 24.03 4.87
N VAL A 701 -74.75 23.14 5.86
CA VAL A 701 -74.12 21.82 5.86
C VAL A 701 -75.15 20.72 6.10
N TYR A 702 -75.00 19.60 5.38
CA TYR A 702 -75.80 18.40 5.58
C TYR A 702 -74.93 17.15 5.72
N LEU A 703 -75.31 16.28 6.67
CA LEU A 703 -74.97 14.86 6.63
C LEU A 703 -76.03 14.13 5.82
N ILE A 704 -75.62 13.51 4.73
CA ILE A 704 -76.50 12.77 3.84
C ILE A 704 -76.21 11.30 4.00
N THR A 705 -77.20 10.52 4.44
CA THR A 705 -77.07 9.07 4.57
C THR A 705 -77.85 8.39 3.46
N ILE A 706 -77.14 7.68 2.58
CA ILE A 706 -77.75 6.76 1.61
C ILE A 706 -77.78 5.38 2.27
N GLN A 707 -78.98 4.87 2.53
CA GLN A 707 -79.16 3.67 3.36
C GLN A 707 -78.80 2.38 2.60
N THR A 708 -79.17 2.28 1.33
CA THR A 708 -79.01 1.07 0.51
C THR A 708 -78.61 1.40 -0.93
N GLY A 709 -78.19 0.38 -1.70
CA GLY A 709 -77.72 0.53 -3.08
C GLY A 709 -76.20 0.63 -3.20
N THR A 710 -75.69 0.83 -4.42
CA THR A 710 -74.23 0.86 -4.69
C THR A 710 -73.55 2.15 -4.22
N ALA A 711 -74.31 3.20 -3.89
CA ALA A 711 -73.80 4.45 -3.32
C ALA A 711 -73.99 4.55 -1.79
N ALA A 712 -74.36 3.46 -1.11
CA ALA A 712 -74.60 3.47 0.33
C ALA A 712 -73.41 4.05 1.12
N GLY A 713 -73.70 4.92 2.09
CA GLY A 713 -72.67 5.63 2.85
C GLY A 713 -73.19 6.93 3.48
N THR A 714 -72.32 7.58 4.26
CA THR A 714 -72.59 8.91 4.80
C THR A 714 -71.68 9.91 4.11
N TYR A 715 -72.26 11.01 3.64
CA TYR A 715 -71.57 12.06 2.92
C TYR A 715 -71.75 13.37 3.67
N LEU A 716 -70.67 14.13 3.78
CA LEU A 716 -70.68 15.47 4.31
C LEU A 716 -70.72 16.45 3.13
N PHE A 717 -71.76 17.25 3.08
CA PHE A 717 -71.96 18.25 2.06
C PHE A 717 -72.01 19.64 2.68
N GLN A 718 -71.32 20.60 2.06
CA GLN A 718 -71.44 22.01 2.38
C GLN A 718 -71.73 22.82 1.12
N ASN A 719 -72.77 23.65 1.20
CA ASN A 719 -73.06 24.66 0.18
C ASN A 719 -72.07 25.82 0.35
N THR A 720 -71.09 25.91 -0.54
CA THR A 720 -70.06 26.96 -0.55
C THR A 720 -70.34 28.03 -1.61
N GLY A 721 -71.28 27.76 -2.53
CA GLY A 721 -71.54 28.54 -3.73
C GLY A 721 -72.03 29.98 -3.52
N SER A 722 -72.01 30.74 -4.62
CA SER A 722 -72.38 32.16 -4.71
C SER A 722 -73.86 32.42 -5.04
N ILE A 723 -74.62 31.37 -5.34
CA ILE A 723 -76.02 31.41 -5.77
C ILE A 723 -76.87 30.52 -4.85
N ASN A 724 -77.83 31.13 -4.15
CA ASN A 724 -78.75 30.41 -3.28
C ASN A 724 -79.63 29.46 -4.12
N ASN A 725 -79.86 28.22 -3.65
CA ASN A 725 -80.76 27.20 -4.20
C ASN A 725 -80.25 26.28 -5.33
N GLN A 726 -78.95 26.20 -5.63
CA GLN A 726 -78.43 25.25 -6.64
C GLN A 726 -77.16 24.55 -6.15
N PHE A 727 -77.06 23.24 -6.45
CA PHE A 727 -75.87 22.44 -6.25
C PHE A 727 -74.96 22.58 -7.47
N ASP A 728 -73.75 23.10 -7.30
CA ASP A 728 -72.79 23.33 -8.37
C ASP A 728 -71.39 22.76 -8.06
N ASP A 729 -70.45 22.95 -8.98
CA ASP A 729 -69.10 22.37 -8.87
C ASP A 729 -68.18 23.17 -7.92
N ALA A 730 -68.66 24.26 -7.31
CA ALA A 730 -67.96 24.97 -6.24
C ALA A 730 -68.25 24.36 -4.86
N ASP A 731 -69.35 23.62 -4.70
CA ASP A 731 -69.74 23.00 -3.44
C ASP A 731 -68.76 21.91 -2.96
N PHE A 732 -68.63 21.77 -1.64
CA PHE A 732 -67.73 20.81 -1.00
C PHE A 732 -68.45 19.52 -0.61
N PHE A 733 -67.85 18.38 -0.98
CA PHE A 733 -68.44 17.07 -0.76
C PHE A 733 -67.39 16.02 -0.40
N VAL A 734 -67.49 15.39 0.78
CA VAL A 734 -66.60 14.27 1.14
C VAL A 734 -67.41 13.05 1.56
N GLN A 735 -66.91 11.86 1.23
CA GLN A 735 -67.47 10.60 1.69
C GLN A 735 -66.80 10.19 3.00
N LEU A 736 -67.61 9.96 4.03
CA LEU A 736 -67.17 9.49 5.33
C LEU A 736 -67.29 7.96 5.39
N ILE A 737 -66.19 7.27 5.70
CA ILE A 737 -66.13 5.79 5.69
C ILE A 737 -65.56 5.28 7.02
N GLY A 738 -66.21 4.33 7.70
CA GLY A 738 -65.68 3.69 8.91
C GLY A 738 -66.21 4.24 10.26
N ALA A 739 -65.51 3.95 11.36
CA ALA A 739 -66.02 4.14 12.73
C ALA A 739 -66.27 5.63 13.06
N PHE A 740 -67.44 5.91 13.64
CA PHE A 740 -68.03 7.24 13.74
C PHE A 740 -67.74 7.93 15.09
N GLY A 741 -67.12 9.11 15.05
CA GLY A 741 -67.20 10.13 16.10
C GLY A 741 -68.45 11.01 15.95
N SER A 742 -68.69 11.94 16.88
CA SER A 742 -69.79 12.93 16.76
C SER A 742 -69.37 14.13 15.91
N ILE A 743 -70.04 14.37 14.78
CA ILE A 743 -69.88 15.60 13.98
C ILE A 743 -70.73 16.71 14.62
N SER A 744 -70.10 17.82 14.99
CA SER A 744 -70.76 19.01 15.55
C SER A 744 -70.52 20.24 14.67
N THR A 745 -71.27 21.33 14.90
CA THR A 745 -70.99 22.61 14.22
C THR A 745 -69.56 23.09 14.43
N VAL A 746 -68.93 22.75 15.57
CA VAL A 746 -67.54 23.11 15.87
C VAL A 746 -66.56 22.42 14.92
N ASN A 747 -66.88 21.20 14.47
CA ASN A 747 -66.05 20.36 13.60
C ASN A 747 -66.04 20.82 12.13
N MET A 748 -66.68 21.95 11.81
CA MET A 748 -66.99 22.37 10.44
C MET A 748 -66.72 23.86 10.17
N ILE A 749 -65.86 24.46 10.99
CA ILE A 749 -65.64 25.91 11.03
C ILE A 749 -64.14 26.20 10.90
N ALA A 750 -63.72 26.77 9.77
CA ALA A 750 -63.04 28.07 9.65
C ALA A 750 -62.68 28.35 8.19
#